data_AF-P35875-F1
#
_entry.id   AF-P35875-F1
#
_cell.length_a   1.000
_cell.length_b   1.000
_cell.length_c   1.000
_cell.angle_alpha   90.00
_cell.angle_beta   90.00
_cell.angle_gamma   90.00
#
_symmetry.space_group_name_H-M   'P 1'
#
loop_
_entity.id
_entity.type
_entity.pdbx_description
1 polymer ?
#
loop_
_entity_poly.entity_id
_entity_poly.type
_entity_poly.pdbx_seq_one_letter_code
_entity_poly.pdbx_strand_id
1 'polypeptide(L)'
;MDIELPYLAEYARTGRATCKGCKSTISKDTLRIAVMVQSAFHDAKVPNWFHKTCFFKNQRPSSVGDIQNIGNLRFADQKELTDLVENIQEVISAQLGKKRSKAFNLALKDFGIEYAKSSRSTCRGCEQKINKDLVRLRKTVYDTEVGMKYGGQPLWHHLECFAQLRSELGWFASGEDMPGFQSLADDDQAKVKNAIPPIKSEELPDTKRAKMELSDTNEEGEKKQRLKDQNDAYFRFRDDIKNKMKKKDIDILLKFNNQQPVTGDTEKLFDQTADLLTFGAIESCSECNSCQFIVNKSGYICNGNHSEWTKCNKLLKEPTRSACIVPKELKALYNFLNTVKEIPSTRIFNNFPPNKSTFSRSLLKTNKNNDVLVRPTIPRISPPLYNLKFSIIGLKNQHKELRKRIENLGGKFEVKISENTIAIISTELEIQKKSTRMKFAEELGIHIVPIEFLDFVEADTEGAIKYINSTCICSWGTDPKSRIPKETTKSLNSNSIYTKSMPVSRTFKVKDGLAVDPDSGLEDIAHVYVDSNNKYSVVLGLTDIQRNKNSYYKVQLLKADKKEKYWIFRSWGRIGTNIGNSKLEEFDTSESAKRNFKEIYADKTGNEYEQRDNFVKRTGRMYPIEIQYDDDQKLVKHESHFFTSKLEISVQNLIKLIFDIDSMNKTLMEFHIDMDKMPLGKLSAHQIQSAYRVVKEIYNVLECGSNTAKLIDATNRFYTLIPHNFGVQLPTLIETHQQIEDLRQMLDSLAEIEVAYSIIKSEDVSDACNPLDNHYAQIKTQLVALDKNSEEFSILSQYVKNTHASTHKSYDLKIVDVFKVSRQGEARRFKPFKKLHNRKLLWHGSRLTNFVGILSHGLRIAPPEAPPTGYMFGKGIYFADMVSKSANYCCTSQQNSTGLMLLSEVALGDMMECTSAKYINKLSNNKHSCFGRGRTMPDPTKSYIRSDGVEIPYGETITDEHLKSSLLYNEYIVYDVAQVNIQYLFRMEFKYSY
;
A
#
# COMPACT_ATOMS: atom_id res chain seq x y z
N MET A 1 5.93 -17.71 -9.99
CA MET A 1 6.84 -16.70 -9.41
C MET A 1 7.76 -17.40 -8.43
N ASP A 2 9.03 -17.00 -8.35
CA ASP A 2 9.93 -17.49 -7.30
C ASP A 2 9.44 -16.98 -5.95
N ILE A 3 9.08 -17.91 -5.07
CA ILE A 3 8.65 -17.60 -3.71
C ILE A 3 9.88 -17.11 -2.96
N GLU A 4 9.82 -15.88 -2.45
CA GLU A 4 10.88 -15.35 -1.59
C GLU A 4 10.81 -16.03 -0.22
N LEU A 5 11.79 -16.89 0.06
CA LEU A 5 11.81 -17.71 1.26
C LEU A 5 12.47 -16.96 2.43
N PRO A 6 12.03 -17.20 3.67
CA PRO A 6 12.50 -16.49 4.84
C PRO A 6 13.95 -16.83 5.23
N TYR A 7 14.46 -17.98 4.81
CA TYR A 7 15.79 -18.46 5.16
C TYR A 7 16.60 -18.88 3.93
N LEU A 8 17.92 -18.83 4.02
CA LEU A 8 18.86 -19.23 2.98
C LEU A 8 20.01 -20.03 3.59
N ALA A 9 20.37 -21.17 3.01
CA ALA A 9 21.54 -21.94 3.42
C ALA A 9 22.57 -22.04 2.29
N GLU A 10 23.85 -21.78 2.61
CA GLU A 10 24.97 -21.94 1.68
C GLU A 10 26.28 -22.17 2.43
N TYR A 11 27.33 -22.56 1.71
CA TYR A 11 28.69 -22.56 2.25
C TYR A 11 29.27 -21.15 2.23
N ALA A 12 29.97 -20.78 3.31
CA ALA A 12 30.53 -19.45 3.46
C ALA A 12 31.60 -19.15 2.40
N ARG A 13 31.31 -18.23 1.47
CA ARG A 13 32.21 -17.86 0.36
C ARG A 13 33.56 -17.29 0.83
N THR A 14 33.55 -16.60 1.97
CA THR A 14 34.73 -15.99 2.59
C THR A 14 34.59 -16.06 4.11
N GLY A 15 35.71 -15.96 4.85
CA GLY A 15 35.73 -15.88 6.31
C GLY A 15 35.30 -14.53 6.91
N ARG A 16 34.80 -13.59 6.08
CA ARG A 16 34.47 -12.21 6.51
C ARG A 16 33.08 -12.06 7.12
N ALA A 17 32.23 -13.09 7.04
CA ALA A 17 30.88 -13.01 7.58
C ALA A 17 30.88 -13.18 9.09
N THR A 18 30.15 -12.33 9.80
CA THR A 18 29.98 -12.42 11.26
C THR A 18 28.63 -13.04 11.59
N CYS A 19 28.61 -14.04 12.47
CA CYS A 19 27.37 -14.64 12.96
C CYS A 19 26.55 -13.62 13.76
N LYS A 20 25.27 -13.45 13.41
CA LYS A 20 24.38 -12.53 14.12
C LYS A 20 24.00 -13.00 15.52
N GLY A 21 24.10 -14.30 15.80
CA GLY A 21 23.80 -14.91 17.11
C GLY A 21 24.93 -14.75 18.13
N CYS A 22 26.14 -15.24 17.83
CA CYS A 22 27.27 -15.24 18.76
C CYS A 22 28.32 -14.13 18.48
N LYS A 23 28.17 -13.37 17.40
CA LYS A 23 29.09 -12.30 16.96
C LYS A 23 30.50 -12.75 16.57
N SER A 24 30.81 -14.04 16.57
CA SER A 24 32.08 -14.55 16.03
C SER A 24 32.05 -14.71 14.51
N THR A 25 33.24 -14.81 13.90
CA THR A 25 33.40 -15.01 12.46
C THR A 25 32.91 -16.39 12.02
N ILE A 26 32.40 -16.47 10.79
CA ILE A 26 32.01 -17.72 10.12
C ILE A 26 33.13 -18.06 9.15
N SER A 27 33.86 -19.14 9.42
CA SER A 27 34.98 -19.59 8.59
C SER A 27 34.54 -19.90 7.16
N LYS A 28 35.43 -19.66 6.20
CA LYS A 28 35.22 -20.00 4.78
C LYS A 28 34.87 -21.50 4.65
N ASP A 29 34.01 -21.81 3.68
CA ASP A 29 33.57 -23.17 3.32
C ASP A 29 32.76 -23.91 4.39
N THR A 30 32.41 -23.25 5.50
CA THR A 30 31.50 -23.80 6.51
C THR A 30 30.03 -23.52 6.16
N LEU A 31 29.13 -24.45 6.52
CA LEU A 31 27.69 -24.26 6.35
C LEU A 31 27.19 -23.10 7.23
N ARG A 32 26.57 -22.11 6.58
CA ARG A 32 25.91 -20.98 7.23
C ARG A 32 24.47 -20.86 6.79
N ILE A 33 23.63 -20.38 7.71
CA ILE A 33 22.20 -20.18 7.47
C ILE A 33 21.89 -18.71 7.71
N ALA A 34 21.22 -18.06 6.78
CA ALA A 34 20.76 -16.69 6.90
C ALA A 34 19.26 -16.62 7.17
N VAL A 35 18.88 -15.59 7.93
CA VAL A 35 17.52 -15.05 7.89
C VAL A 35 17.49 -13.92 6.87
N MET A 36 16.55 -13.97 5.93
CA MET A 36 16.37 -12.94 4.91
C MET A 36 15.54 -11.80 5.48
N VAL A 37 16.20 -10.68 5.81
CA VAL A 37 15.56 -9.52 6.44
C VAL A 37 15.53 -8.34 5.49
N GLN A 38 14.45 -7.56 5.50
CA GLN A 38 14.41 -6.30 4.75
C GLN A 38 15.49 -5.35 5.27
N SER A 39 16.31 -4.80 4.36
CA SER A 39 17.29 -3.77 4.70
C SER A 39 16.58 -2.46 5.03
N ALA A 40 17.11 -1.71 6.01
CA ALA A 40 16.64 -0.36 6.31
C ALA A 40 17.19 0.70 5.33
N PHE A 41 18.24 0.38 4.58
CA PHE A 41 18.99 1.36 3.77
C PHE A 41 18.77 1.26 2.27
N HIS A 42 18.31 0.10 1.80
CA HIS A 42 18.14 -0.21 0.38
C HIS A 42 16.91 -1.10 0.19
N ASP A 43 16.30 -1.00 -0.99
CA ASP A 43 15.14 -1.83 -1.35
C ASP A 43 15.57 -3.25 -1.77
N ALA A 44 15.97 -4.04 -0.77
CA ALA A 44 16.35 -5.43 -0.92
C ALA A 44 16.32 -6.15 0.44
N LYS A 45 16.07 -7.47 0.41
CA LYS A 45 16.39 -8.32 1.55
C LYS A 45 17.89 -8.60 1.61
N VAL A 46 18.43 -8.55 2.83
CA VAL A 46 19.83 -8.84 3.13
C VAL A 46 19.92 -10.08 4.01
N PRO A 47 20.91 -10.95 3.77
CA PRO A 47 21.09 -12.15 4.59
C PRO A 47 21.75 -11.80 5.93
N ASN A 48 21.04 -12.05 7.02
CA ASN A 48 21.60 -12.07 8.36
C ASN A 48 22.17 -13.47 8.64
N TRP A 49 23.48 -13.65 8.43
CA TRP A 49 24.14 -14.95 8.57
C TRP A 49 24.31 -15.42 10.03
N PHE A 50 24.14 -16.72 10.24
CA PHE A 50 24.36 -17.42 11.50
C PHE A 50 25.20 -18.68 11.26
N HIS A 51 25.99 -19.11 12.27
CA HIS A 51 26.39 -20.51 12.33
C HIS A 51 25.14 -21.39 12.45
N LYS A 52 25.17 -22.60 11.89
CA LYS A 52 24.09 -23.59 11.99
C LYS A 52 23.51 -23.70 13.41
N THR A 53 24.35 -23.87 14.41
CA THR A 53 23.93 -24.00 15.83
C THR A 53 23.34 -22.71 16.40
N CYS A 54 23.84 -21.54 16.00
CA CYS A 54 23.32 -20.24 16.41
C CYS A 54 21.96 -19.93 15.76
N PHE A 55 21.75 -20.37 14.52
CA PHE A 55 20.47 -20.21 13.82
C PHE A 55 19.34 -20.88 14.60
N PHE A 56 19.47 -22.19 14.88
CA PHE A 56 18.43 -22.95 15.57
C PHE A 56 18.22 -22.59 17.04
N LYS A 57 19.15 -21.84 17.66
CA LYS A 57 18.90 -21.20 18.97
C LYS A 57 17.94 -20.02 18.85
N ASN A 58 18.08 -19.21 17.80
CA ASN A 58 17.39 -17.92 17.64
C ASN A 58 16.22 -17.94 16.66
N GLN A 59 16.04 -19.01 15.89
CA GLN A 59 15.04 -19.13 14.84
C GLN A 59 14.32 -20.49 14.92
N ARG A 60 13.11 -20.52 14.35
CA ARG A 60 12.20 -21.69 14.35
C ARG A 60 11.57 -21.85 12.96
N PRO A 61 12.32 -22.31 11.94
CA PRO A 61 11.73 -22.57 10.62
C PRO A 61 10.59 -23.60 10.75
N SER A 62 9.47 -23.35 10.06
CA SER A 62 8.33 -24.25 10.11
C SER A 62 8.46 -25.42 9.13
N SER A 63 9.14 -25.24 8.02
CA SER A 63 9.41 -26.31 7.07
C SER A 63 10.86 -26.23 6.59
N VAL A 64 11.43 -27.39 6.25
CA VAL A 64 12.70 -27.47 5.51
C VAL A 64 12.58 -26.75 4.17
N GLY A 65 11.38 -26.76 3.58
CA GLY A 65 11.02 -26.00 2.40
C GLY A 65 11.05 -24.48 2.60
N ASP A 66 11.12 -23.96 3.82
CA ASP A 66 11.30 -22.52 4.07
C ASP A 66 12.77 -22.07 3.93
N ILE A 67 13.70 -23.02 3.75
CA ILE A 67 15.14 -22.77 3.57
C ILE A 67 15.47 -22.82 2.07
N GLN A 68 15.84 -21.68 1.49
CA GLN A 68 16.32 -21.58 0.12
C GLN A 68 17.66 -22.34 -0.05
N ASN A 69 17.87 -22.89 -1.25
CA ASN A 69 19.12 -23.50 -1.68
C ASN A 69 19.47 -24.84 -1.00
N ILE A 70 18.57 -25.43 -0.21
CA ILE A 70 18.86 -26.68 0.49
C ILE A 70 19.24 -27.83 -0.46
N GLY A 71 18.55 -27.98 -1.60
CA GLY A 71 18.82 -29.05 -2.58
C GLY A 71 20.18 -28.96 -3.28
N ASN A 72 20.90 -27.85 -3.12
CA ASN A 72 22.25 -27.65 -3.66
C ASN A 72 23.35 -27.80 -2.60
N LEU A 73 23.02 -28.15 -1.35
CA LEU A 73 24.02 -28.48 -0.32
C LEU A 73 24.49 -29.93 -0.48
N ARG A 74 25.58 -30.32 0.20
CA ARG A 74 25.98 -31.72 0.27
C ARG A 74 24.90 -32.54 0.96
N PHE A 75 24.69 -33.77 0.51
CA PHE A 75 23.61 -34.64 0.98
C PHE A 75 23.59 -34.83 2.51
N ALA A 76 24.77 -34.92 3.14
CA ALA A 76 24.89 -35.00 4.59
C ALA A 76 24.33 -33.76 5.32
N ASP A 77 24.63 -32.56 4.81
CA ASP A 77 24.11 -31.30 5.35
C ASP A 77 22.60 -31.16 5.11
N GLN A 78 22.08 -31.62 3.96
CA GLN A 78 20.64 -31.65 3.69
C GLN A 78 19.89 -32.49 4.72
N LYS A 79 20.40 -33.69 5.02
CA LYS A 79 19.82 -34.59 6.01
C LYS A 79 19.87 -33.97 7.41
N GLU A 80 21.01 -33.41 7.81
CA GLU A 80 21.15 -32.81 9.14
C GLU A 80 20.21 -31.61 9.33
N LEU A 81 20.07 -30.73 8.34
CA LEU A 81 19.12 -29.62 8.40
C LEU A 81 17.66 -30.11 8.47
N THR A 82 17.34 -31.17 7.74
CA THR A 82 16.01 -31.79 7.79
C THR A 82 15.68 -32.29 9.20
N ASP A 83 16.58 -33.08 9.78
CA ASP A 83 16.45 -33.60 11.13
C ASP A 83 16.34 -32.47 12.17
N LEU A 84 17.09 -31.38 12.00
CA LEU A 84 17.04 -30.23 12.92
C LEU A 84 15.73 -29.44 12.84
N VAL A 85 15.12 -29.30 11.66
CA VAL A 85 13.84 -28.59 11.51
C VAL A 85 12.68 -29.42 12.08
N GLU A 86 12.66 -30.72 11.80
CA GLU A 86 11.61 -31.63 12.31
C GLU A 86 11.60 -31.70 13.84
N ASN A 87 12.77 -31.63 14.49
CA ASN A 87 12.88 -31.67 15.94
C ASN A 87 12.42 -30.38 16.65
N ILE A 88 12.07 -29.30 15.94
CA ILE A 88 11.69 -28.01 16.56
C ILE A 88 10.19 -27.93 16.87
N GLN A 89 9.34 -28.68 16.17
CA GLN A 89 7.88 -28.51 16.18
C GLN A 89 7.17 -29.17 17.39
N GLU A 90 7.73 -29.09 18.60
CA GLU A 90 7.13 -29.70 19.79
C GLU A 90 6.10 -28.76 20.45
N VAL A 91 4.89 -29.26 20.72
CA VAL A 91 3.85 -28.57 21.50
C VAL A 91 4.07 -28.74 23.00
N ILE A 92 3.58 -27.82 23.84
CA ILE A 92 3.72 -27.94 25.31
C ILE A 92 2.51 -28.66 25.89
N SER A 93 2.67 -29.94 26.23
CA SER A 93 1.68 -30.76 26.94
C SER A 93 2.15 -31.12 28.35
N ALA A 94 1.22 -31.57 29.20
CA ALA A 94 1.57 -32.14 30.50
C ALA A 94 2.37 -33.44 30.29
N GLN A 95 3.61 -33.50 30.78
CA GLN A 95 4.50 -34.66 30.61
C GLN A 95 4.61 -35.50 31.89
N LEU A 96 4.34 -36.80 31.72
CA LEU A 96 4.59 -37.90 32.64
C LEU A 96 6.08 -38.32 32.57
N GLY A 97 7.01 -37.61 33.20
CA GLY A 97 8.43 -38.05 33.28
C GLY A 97 9.46 -37.02 33.78
N LYS A 98 10.52 -37.47 34.47
CA LYS A 98 11.53 -36.62 35.16
C LYS A 98 12.56 -35.88 34.26
N LYS A 99 12.63 -36.14 32.94
CA LYS A 99 13.61 -35.49 32.04
C LYS A 99 12.95 -34.84 30.82
N ARG A 100 12.94 -33.50 30.79
CA ARG A 100 12.48 -32.70 29.65
C ARG A 100 13.44 -32.83 28.46
N SER A 101 12.90 -33.02 27.25
CA SER A 101 13.68 -33.05 26.00
C SER A 101 14.34 -31.68 25.72
N LYS A 102 15.39 -31.63 24.88
CA LYS A 102 15.96 -30.33 24.46
C LYS A 102 14.96 -29.48 23.68
N ALA A 103 14.11 -30.12 22.88
CA ALA A 103 13.07 -29.47 22.08
C ALA A 103 11.94 -28.91 22.97
N PHE A 104 11.50 -29.65 23.98
CA PHE A 104 10.51 -29.21 24.97
C PHE A 104 11.02 -27.97 25.72
N ASN A 105 12.26 -28.01 26.20
CA ASN A 105 12.87 -26.85 26.86
C ASN A 105 13.02 -25.63 25.93
N LEU A 106 13.15 -25.87 24.62
CA LEU A 106 13.24 -24.80 23.63
C LEU A 106 11.86 -24.18 23.36
N ALA A 107 10.83 -25.01 23.19
CA ALA A 107 9.43 -24.57 23.02
C ALA A 107 8.90 -23.86 24.28
N LEU A 108 9.28 -24.32 25.48
CA LEU A 108 8.85 -23.71 26.75
C LEU A 108 9.33 -22.26 26.88
N LYS A 109 10.51 -21.93 26.34
CA LYS A 109 11.06 -20.56 26.33
C LYS A 109 10.22 -19.58 25.52
N ASP A 110 9.44 -20.06 24.57
CA ASP A 110 8.58 -19.21 23.74
C ASP A 110 7.38 -18.69 24.54
N PHE A 111 7.06 -19.29 25.68
CA PHE A 111 5.96 -18.86 26.55
C PHE A 111 6.49 -18.14 27.79
N GLY A 112 5.64 -17.32 28.39
CA GLY A 112 5.95 -16.68 29.65
C GLY A 112 4.80 -15.84 30.19
N ILE A 113 4.82 -15.62 31.49
CA ILE A 113 3.80 -14.84 32.21
C ILE A 113 4.48 -13.80 33.09
N GLU A 114 3.97 -12.57 33.09
CA GLU A 114 4.47 -11.48 33.94
C GLU A 114 3.39 -10.41 34.12
N TYR A 115 3.62 -9.48 35.07
CA TYR A 115 2.87 -8.24 35.13
C TYR A 115 3.26 -7.28 34.01
N ALA A 116 2.27 -6.59 33.44
CA ALA A 116 2.48 -5.59 32.42
C ALA A 116 3.33 -4.41 32.95
N LYS A 117 4.55 -4.28 32.44
CA LYS A 117 5.48 -3.20 32.85
C LYS A 117 5.00 -1.79 32.51
N SER A 118 4.09 -1.66 31.53
CA SER A 118 3.45 -0.41 31.11
C SER A 118 2.18 -0.70 30.32
N SER A 119 1.27 0.28 30.21
CA SER A 119 0.04 0.19 29.41
C SER A 119 0.25 0.31 27.89
N ARG A 120 1.46 0.01 27.39
CA ARG A 120 1.83 0.10 25.96
C ARG A 120 1.60 -1.19 25.19
N SER A 121 1.50 -2.34 25.87
CA SER A 121 1.19 -3.61 25.21
C SER A 121 -0.27 -3.68 24.80
N THR A 122 -0.53 -4.24 23.64
CA THR A 122 -1.88 -4.54 23.13
C THR A 122 -2.05 -6.05 23.07
N CYS A 123 -3.19 -6.56 23.50
CA CYS A 123 -3.51 -7.97 23.39
C CYS A 123 -3.71 -8.36 21.93
N ARG A 124 -3.11 -9.47 21.51
CA ARG A 124 -3.24 -9.99 20.14
C ARG A 124 -4.51 -10.79 19.85
N GLY A 125 -5.31 -11.10 20.87
CA GLY A 125 -6.62 -11.73 20.69
C GLY A 125 -7.74 -10.69 20.52
N CYS A 126 -7.87 -9.77 21.47
CA CYS A 126 -8.96 -8.80 21.49
C CYS A 126 -8.60 -7.39 21.00
N GLU A 127 -7.34 -7.15 20.65
CA GLU A 127 -6.86 -5.86 20.13
C GLU A 127 -6.92 -4.66 21.10
N GLN A 128 -7.32 -4.90 22.35
CA GLN A 128 -7.35 -3.87 23.40
C GLN A 128 -6.01 -3.75 24.13
N LYS A 129 -5.73 -2.57 24.71
CA LYS A 129 -4.53 -2.35 25.55
C LYS A 129 -4.55 -3.20 26.82
N ILE A 130 -3.37 -3.67 27.21
CA ILE A 130 -3.12 -4.34 28.47
C ILE A 130 -2.54 -3.28 29.42
N ASN A 131 -3.31 -2.88 30.42
CA ASN A 131 -2.90 -1.88 31.40
C ASN A 131 -1.72 -2.36 32.24
N LYS A 132 -0.94 -1.40 32.73
CA LYS A 132 0.16 -1.63 33.66
C LYS A 132 -0.33 -2.45 34.88
N ASP A 133 0.55 -3.31 35.39
CA ASP A 133 0.34 -4.12 36.60
C ASP A 133 -0.76 -5.21 36.47
N LEU A 134 -1.36 -5.39 35.29
CA LEU A 134 -2.20 -6.56 34.98
C LEU A 134 -1.36 -7.75 34.51
N VAL A 135 -1.81 -8.96 34.85
CA VAL A 135 -1.21 -10.21 34.36
C VAL A 135 -1.33 -10.28 32.84
N ARG A 136 -0.22 -10.59 32.16
CA ARG A 136 -0.16 -10.80 30.72
C ARG A 136 0.69 -12.00 30.36
N LEU A 137 0.29 -12.68 29.30
CA LEU A 137 0.96 -13.88 28.81
C LEU A 137 1.56 -13.61 27.45
N ARG A 138 2.76 -14.13 27.19
CA ARG A 138 3.42 -14.04 25.89
C ARG A 138 3.47 -15.38 25.17
N LYS A 139 3.35 -15.32 23.85
CA LYS A 139 3.90 -16.30 22.91
C LYS A 139 4.92 -15.60 22.03
N THR A 140 6.16 -16.07 22.04
CA THR A 140 7.21 -15.60 21.14
C THR A 140 6.99 -16.20 19.76
N VAL A 141 6.88 -15.34 18.76
CA VAL A 141 6.78 -15.73 17.34
C VAL A 141 8.05 -15.33 16.61
N TYR A 142 8.46 -16.12 15.62
CA TYR A 142 9.75 -15.97 14.93
C TYR A 142 9.60 -15.52 13.48
N ASP A 143 8.37 -15.47 12.99
CA ASP A 143 8.02 -15.33 11.59
C ASP A 143 7.47 -13.93 11.27
N THR A 144 7.36 -13.05 12.27
CA THR A 144 7.10 -11.62 12.08
C THR A 144 8.38 -10.88 11.67
N GLU A 145 8.27 -9.67 11.11
CA GLU A 145 9.45 -8.86 10.74
C GLU A 145 10.41 -8.65 11.93
N VAL A 146 9.86 -8.37 13.11
CA VAL A 146 10.61 -8.20 14.36
C VAL A 146 11.20 -9.54 14.81
N GLY A 147 10.42 -10.63 14.74
CA GLY A 147 10.86 -11.97 15.10
C GLY A 147 12.03 -12.46 14.25
N MET A 148 11.94 -12.28 12.93
CA MET A 148 13.00 -12.62 11.98
C MET A 148 14.26 -11.77 12.21
N LYS A 149 14.10 -10.46 12.46
CA LYS A 149 15.23 -9.53 12.63
C LYS A 149 15.98 -9.73 13.94
N TYR A 150 15.28 -9.98 15.04
CA TYR A 150 15.85 -10.00 16.40
C TYR A 150 15.89 -11.37 17.08
N GLY A 151 15.35 -12.42 16.45
CA GLY A 151 15.34 -13.77 17.02
C GLY A 151 14.17 -14.02 17.96
N GLY A 152 12.98 -13.56 17.57
CA GLY A 152 11.72 -13.72 18.31
C GLY A 152 11.07 -12.40 18.69
N GLN A 153 9.75 -12.33 18.58
CA GLN A 153 8.92 -11.22 19.04
C GLN A 153 7.92 -11.73 20.08
N PRO A 154 7.94 -11.21 21.33
CA PRO A 154 6.91 -11.55 22.29
C PRO A 154 5.57 -10.90 21.91
N LEU A 155 4.56 -11.72 21.64
CA LEU A 155 3.18 -11.29 21.44
C LEU A 155 2.40 -11.46 22.73
N TRP A 156 1.88 -10.35 23.25
CA TRP A 156 1.20 -10.30 24.55
C TRP A 156 -0.30 -10.53 24.41
N HIS A 157 -0.88 -11.17 25.42
CA HIS A 157 -2.31 -11.45 25.54
C HIS A 157 -2.76 -11.17 26.97
N HIS A 158 -4.03 -10.77 27.13
CA HIS A 158 -4.69 -10.87 28.43
C HIS A 158 -4.82 -12.35 28.84
N LEU A 159 -4.96 -12.62 30.13
CA LEU A 159 -5.12 -13.98 30.66
C LEU A 159 -6.27 -14.73 29.99
N GLU A 160 -7.45 -14.11 29.93
CA GLU A 160 -8.65 -14.73 29.36
C GLU A 160 -8.49 -14.93 27.85
N CYS A 161 -7.86 -13.97 27.18
CA CYS A 161 -7.59 -14.05 25.75
C CYS A 161 -6.61 -15.18 25.41
N PHE A 162 -5.57 -15.34 26.21
CA PHE A 162 -4.63 -16.45 26.05
C PHE A 162 -5.31 -17.79 26.32
N ALA A 163 -6.15 -17.87 27.36
CA ALA A 163 -6.87 -19.09 27.71
C ALA A 163 -7.79 -19.57 26.56
N GLN A 164 -8.45 -18.65 25.85
CA GLN A 164 -9.26 -18.97 24.67
C GLN A 164 -8.42 -19.37 23.45
N LEU A 165 -7.23 -18.79 23.27
CA LEU A 165 -6.34 -19.05 22.13
C LEU A 165 -5.30 -20.14 22.39
N ARG A 166 -5.27 -20.74 23.58
CA ARG A 166 -4.20 -21.67 24.02
C ARG A 166 -3.95 -22.81 23.03
N SER A 167 -5.00 -23.33 22.39
CA SER A 167 -4.90 -24.41 21.39
C SER A 167 -4.20 -23.95 20.12
N GLU A 168 -4.55 -22.76 19.61
CA GLU A 168 -3.89 -22.14 18.45
C GLU A 168 -2.45 -21.73 18.75
N LEU A 169 -2.18 -21.30 19.99
CA LEU A 169 -0.85 -20.90 20.45
C LEU A 169 0.06 -22.10 20.77
N GLY A 170 -0.48 -23.32 20.86
CA GLY A 170 0.25 -24.56 21.13
C GLY A 170 0.54 -24.83 22.61
N TRP A 171 -0.32 -24.36 23.52
CA TRP A 171 -0.20 -24.54 24.96
C TRP A 171 -1.32 -25.43 25.52
N PHE A 172 -0.95 -26.61 26.02
CA PHE A 172 -1.87 -27.60 26.59
C PHE A 172 -1.59 -27.94 28.06
N ALA A 173 -0.44 -27.53 28.60
CA ALA A 173 -0.08 -27.69 30.00
C ALA A 173 -0.86 -26.73 30.93
N SER A 174 -0.68 -26.89 32.25
CA SER A 174 -1.27 -26.02 33.26
C SER A 174 -0.63 -24.64 33.23
N GLY A 175 -1.38 -23.58 33.58
CA GLY A 175 -0.84 -22.23 33.70
C GLY A 175 0.32 -22.12 34.70
N GLU A 176 0.39 -23.04 35.67
CA GLU A 176 1.48 -23.12 36.65
C GLU A 176 2.83 -23.55 36.05
N ASP A 177 2.80 -24.24 34.90
CA ASP A 177 3.99 -24.68 34.19
C ASP A 177 4.63 -23.53 33.37
N MET A 178 3.97 -22.37 33.29
CA MET A 178 4.44 -21.26 32.48
C MET A 178 5.62 -20.51 33.13
N PRO A 179 6.72 -20.25 32.38
CA PRO A 179 7.84 -19.50 32.90
C PRO A 179 7.43 -18.12 33.44
N GLY A 180 7.71 -17.85 34.70
CA GLY A 180 7.35 -16.60 35.39
C GLY A 180 6.17 -16.71 36.35
N PHE A 181 5.45 -17.83 36.38
CA PHE A 181 4.26 -18.02 37.23
C PHE A 181 4.54 -17.73 38.73
N GLN A 182 5.66 -18.22 39.25
CA GLN A 182 6.08 -18.05 40.65
C GLN A 182 6.37 -16.59 41.05
N SER A 183 6.43 -15.65 40.10
CA SER A 183 6.64 -14.22 40.37
C SER A 183 5.35 -13.42 40.57
N LEU A 184 4.19 -14.05 40.36
CA LEU A 184 2.87 -13.44 40.58
C LEU A 184 2.47 -13.54 42.06
N ALA A 185 1.65 -12.61 42.53
CA ALA A 185 1.02 -12.71 43.85
C ALA A 185 0.07 -13.92 43.94
N ASP A 186 -0.15 -14.46 45.14
CA ASP A 186 -0.91 -15.69 45.36
C ASP A 186 -2.34 -15.64 44.78
N ASP A 187 -3.02 -14.49 44.91
CA ASP A 187 -4.35 -14.27 44.33
C ASP A 187 -4.35 -14.38 42.80
N ASP A 188 -3.30 -13.87 42.15
CA ASP A 188 -3.18 -13.93 40.69
C ASP A 188 -2.70 -15.30 40.22
N GLN A 189 -1.87 -16.00 41.01
CA GLN A 189 -1.53 -17.40 40.77
C GLN A 189 -2.80 -18.28 40.74
N ALA A 190 -3.72 -18.07 41.68
CA ALA A 190 -5.01 -18.76 41.73
C ALA A 190 -5.86 -18.46 40.48
N LYS A 191 -5.94 -17.18 40.05
CA LYS A 191 -6.65 -16.80 38.81
C LYS A 191 -6.07 -17.49 37.57
N VAL A 192 -4.74 -17.57 37.46
CA VAL A 192 -4.07 -18.20 36.32
C VAL A 192 -4.33 -19.72 36.28
N LYS A 193 -4.25 -20.40 37.43
CA LYS A 193 -4.57 -21.83 37.54
C LYS A 193 -6.02 -22.13 37.14
N ASN A 194 -6.95 -21.29 37.58
CA ASN A 194 -8.37 -21.43 37.24
C ASN A 194 -8.64 -21.16 35.75
N ALA A 195 -7.96 -20.17 35.15
CA ALA A 195 -8.16 -19.83 33.74
C ALA A 195 -7.47 -20.79 32.75
N ILE A 196 -6.37 -21.43 33.15
CA ILE A 196 -5.58 -22.33 32.28
C ILE A 196 -5.32 -23.67 33.00
N PRO A 197 -6.35 -24.52 33.17
CA PRO A 197 -6.16 -25.87 33.69
C PRO A 197 -5.43 -26.75 32.66
N PRO A 198 -4.76 -27.84 33.08
CA PRO A 198 -4.15 -28.78 32.13
C PRO A 198 -5.23 -29.45 31.26
N ILE A 199 -5.01 -29.53 29.94
CA ILE A 199 -5.85 -30.32 29.03
C ILE A 199 -5.41 -31.79 29.12
N LYS A 200 -6.37 -32.71 29.26
CA LYS A 200 -6.09 -34.15 29.29
C LYS A 200 -5.54 -34.61 27.94
N SER A 201 -4.63 -35.58 27.97
CA SER A 201 -3.92 -36.11 26.78
C SER A 201 -4.83 -36.65 25.67
N GLU A 202 -6.08 -36.99 25.98
CA GLU A 202 -7.10 -37.48 25.04
C GLU A 202 -7.72 -36.39 24.15
N GLU A 203 -7.61 -35.11 24.54
CA GLU A 203 -8.14 -33.95 23.79
C GLU A 203 -7.03 -33.20 23.02
N LEU A 204 -5.79 -33.69 23.07
CA LEU A 204 -4.69 -33.10 22.32
C LEU A 204 -4.94 -33.35 20.82
N PRO A 205 -4.76 -32.34 19.94
CA PRO A 205 -4.65 -32.61 18.51
C PRO A 205 -3.58 -33.67 18.31
N ASP A 206 -3.81 -34.63 17.42
CA ASP A 206 -2.83 -35.62 17.02
C ASP A 206 -1.59 -34.90 16.45
N THR A 207 -0.69 -34.52 17.35
CA THR A 207 0.67 -34.05 17.06
C THR A 207 1.62 -35.23 17.01
N LYS A 208 1.07 -36.46 16.92
CA LYS A 208 1.74 -37.60 16.33
C LYS A 208 2.08 -37.24 14.90
N ARG A 209 3.31 -36.73 14.75
CA ARG A 209 4.24 -37.05 13.67
C ARG A 209 3.52 -37.60 12.44
N ALA A 210 3.11 -36.69 11.57
CA ALA A 210 3.48 -36.93 10.19
C ALA A 210 5.03 -36.76 10.14
N LYS A 211 5.85 -37.67 10.72
CA LYS A 211 6.42 -38.70 9.86
C LYS A 211 5.53 -38.80 8.64
N MET A 212 5.98 -38.20 7.55
CA MET A 212 5.89 -39.01 6.36
C MET A 212 6.52 -40.33 6.79
N GLU A 213 5.70 -41.27 7.28
CA GLU A 213 5.72 -42.62 6.79
C GLU A 213 5.58 -42.44 5.28
N LEU A 214 6.69 -42.00 4.67
CA LEU A 214 7.33 -42.70 3.58
C LEU A 214 7.14 -44.15 4.01
N SER A 215 6.02 -44.73 3.60
CA SER A 215 5.85 -46.16 3.55
C SER A 215 7.17 -46.62 2.94
N ASP A 216 8.00 -47.32 3.71
CA ASP A 216 9.30 -47.83 3.27
C ASP A 216 9.02 -48.76 2.07
N THR A 217 8.85 -48.12 0.92
CA THR A 217 8.66 -48.69 -0.39
C THR A 217 10.05 -48.69 -0.99
N ASN A 218 10.40 -49.77 -1.68
CA ASN A 218 11.69 -49.87 -2.36
C ASN A 218 11.94 -48.64 -3.26
N GLU A 219 10.89 -48.04 -3.83
CA GLU A 219 10.97 -46.86 -4.70
C GLU A 219 11.52 -45.60 -4.01
N GLU A 220 11.12 -45.31 -2.77
CA GLU A 220 11.59 -44.10 -2.06
C GLU A 220 13.02 -44.25 -1.57
N GLY A 221 13.39 -45.46 -1.12
CA GLY A 221 14.76 -45.83 -0.80
C GLY A 221 15.68 -45.70 -2.01
N GLU A 222 15.26 -46.24 -3.16
CA GLU A 222 15.99 -46.10 -4.43
C GLU A 222 16.12 -44.64 -4.88
N LYS A 223 15.05 -43.85 -4.82
CA LYS A 223 15.08 -42.43 -5.18
C LYS A 223 16.05 -41.66 -4.30
N LYS A 224 16.06 -41.94 -2.99
CA LYS A 224 16.99 -41.33 -2.02
C LYS A 224 18.44 -41.70 -2.30
N GLN A 225 18.70 -42.94 -2.69
CA GLN A 225 20.03 -43.40 -3.09
C GLN A 225 20.49 -42.71 -4.38
N ARG A 226 19.64 -42.63 -5.42
CA ARG A 226 19.94 -41.91 -6.67
C ARG A 226 20.21 -40.42 -6.44
N LEU A 227 19.45 -39.78 -5.55
CA LEU A 227 19.67 -38.38 -5.15
C LEU A 227 21.03 -38.18 -4.49
N LYS A 228 21.45 -39.13 -3.63
CA LYS A 228 22.78 -39.11 -3.00
C LYS A 228 23.88 -39.27 -4.03
N ASP A 229 23.80 -40.30 -4.88
CA ASP A 229 24.82 -40.59 -5.89
C ASP A 229 25.01 -39.43 -6.88
N GLN A 230 23.89 -38.79 -7.27
CA GLN A 230 23.90 -37.59 -8.10
C GLN A 230 24.58 -36.41 -7.39
N ASN A 231 24.26 -36.17 -6.11
CA ASN A 231 24.84 -35.08 -5.32
C ASN A 231 26.35 -35.27 -5.16
N ASP A 232 26.79 -36.50 -4.88
CA ASP A 232 28.21 -36.86 -4.73
C ASP A 232 28.96 -36.64 -6.06
N ALA A 233 28.37 -37.04 -7.20
CA ALA A 233 28.94 -36.79 -8.53
C ALA A 233 29.05 -35.29 -8.86
N TYR A 234 28.01 -34.52 -8.55
CA TYR A 234 28.00 -33.06 -8.74
C TYR A 234 29.09 -32.37 -7.90
N PHE A 235 29.19 -32.72 -6.60
CA PHE A 235 30.18 -32.10 -5.72
C PHE A 235 31.62 -32.50 -6.05
N ARG A 236 31.84 -33.71 -6.57
CA ARG A 236 33.15 -34.13 -7.10
C ARG A 236 33.63 -33.14 -8.18
N PHE A 237 32.81 -32.87 -9.19
CA PHE A 237 33.16 -31.91 -10.24
C PHE A 237 33.28 -30.49 -9.71
N ARG A 238 32.35 -30.07 -8.85
CA ARG A 238 32.36 -28.72 -8.27
C ARG A 238 33.63 -28.41 -7.48
N ASP A 239 34.09 -29.36 -6.67
CA ASP A 239 35.29 -29.21 -5.86
C ASP A 239 36.55 -29.23 -6.73
N ASP A 240 36.59 -30.07 -7.77
CA ASP A 240 37.67 -30.06 -8.77
C ASP A 240 37.74 -28.73 -9.54
N ILE A 241 36.60 -28.21 -10.02
CA ILE A 241 36.52 -26.90 -10.70
C ILE A 241 37.06 -25.80 -9.79
N LYS A 242 36.56 -25.73 -8.55
CA LYS A 242 36.92 -24.68 -7.58
C LYS A 242 38.41 -24.69 -7.23
N ASN A 243 39.00 -25.88 -7.09
CA ASN A 243 40.37 -26.03 -6.63
C ASN A 243 41.41 -26.03 -7.76
N LYS A 244 41.04 -26.45 -8.99
CA LYS A 244 41.98 -26.70 -10.08
C LYS A 244 41.83 -25.74 -11.26
N MET A 245 40.60 -25.33 -11.64
CA MET A 245 40.38 -24.60 -12.89
C MET A 245 40.52 -23.07 -12.74
N LYS A 246 41.12 -22.43 -13.75
CA LYS A 246 41.14 -20.97 -13.87
C LYS A 246 39.80 -20.45 -14.40
N LYS A 247 39.38 -19.26 -13.95
CA LYS A 247 38.11 -18.63 -14.38
C LYS A 247 37.99 -18.47 -15.90
N LYS A 248 39.09 -18.10 -16.59
CA LYS A 248 39.11 -17.97 -18.05
C LYS A 248 38.79 -19.30 -18.75
N ASP A 249 39.30 -20.41 -18.20
CA ASP A 249 39.11 -21.74 -18.78
C ASP A 249 37.68 -22.25 -18.55
N ILE A 250 37.08 -21.88 -17.41
CA ILE A 250 35.66 -22.11 -17.13
C ILE A 250 34.78 -21.36 -18.15
N ASP A 251 35.07 -20.09 -18.41
CA ASP A 251 34.34 -19.29 -19.41
C ASP A 251 34.45 -19.92 -20.81
N ILE A 252 35.64 -20.42 -21.18
CA ILE A 252 35.86 -21.13 -22.46
C ILE A 252 35.02 -22.40 -22.52
N LEU A 253 35.06 -23.25 -21.48
CA LEU A 253 34.32 -24.51 -21.43
C LEU A 253 32.80 -24.29 -21.59
N LEU A 254 32.25 -23.31 -20.87
CA LEU A 254 30.84 -22.96 -20.93
C LEU A 254 30.45 -22.46 -22.33
N LYS A 255 31.20 -21.50 -22.88
CA LYS A 255 30.95 -20.96 -24.23
C LYS A 255 31.07 -22.02 -25.32
N PHE A 256 32.01 -22.95 -25.19
CA PHE A 256 32.17 -24.07 -26.12
C PHE A 256 30.93 -24.98 -26.16
N ASN A 257 30.16 -25.03 -25.07
CA ASN A 257 28.92 -25.78 -24.94
C ASN A 257 27.66 -24.90 -25.13
N ASN A 258 27.80 -23.75 -25.80
CA ASN A 258 26.73 -22.77 -26.02
C ASN A 258 26.04 -22.29 -24.72
N GLN A 259 26.74 -22.35 -23.58
CA GLN A 259 26.24 -21.84 -22.30
C GLN A 259 26.80 -20.44 -22.05
N GLN A 260 25.93 -19.49 -21.71
CA GLN A 260 26.37 -18.14 -21.37
C GLN A 260 26.85 -18.09 -19.90
N PRO A 261 28.14 -17.76 -19.64
CA PRO A 261 28.69 -17.78 -18.28
C PRO A 261 28.02 -16.77 -17.33
N VAL A 262 27.72 -17.20 -16.10
CA VAL A 262 27.23 -16.29 -15.05
C VAL A 262 28.32 -15.31 -14.64
N THR A 263 28.06 -14.01 -14.77
CA THR A 263 29.00 -12.95 -14.41
C THR A 263 28.79 -12.45 -12.98
N GLY A 264 29.88 -12.09 -12.29
CA GLY A 264 29.84 -11.42 -10.98
C GLY A 264 29.71 -12.31 -9.74
N ASP A 265 29.30 -13.58 -9.89
CA ASP A 265 29.20 -14.55 -8.79
C ASP A 265 29.98 -15.83 -9.12
N THR A 266 31.18 -15.96 -8.56
CA THR A 266 32.08 -17.09 -8.82
C THR A 266 31.51 -18.43 -8.34
N GLU A 267 30.72 -18.45 -7.26
CA GLU A 267 30.13 -19.70 -6.78
C GLU A 267 29.05 -20.19 -7.73
N LYS A 268 28.21 -19.28 -8.26
CA LYS A 268 27.22 -19.64 -9.29
C LYS A 268 27.86 -20.08 -10.60
N LEU A 269 29.01 -19.50 -10.96
CA LEU A 269 29.78 -19.94 -12.10
C LEU A 269 30.30 -21.37 -11.92
N PHE A 270 30.79 -21.72 -10.72
CA PHE A 270 31.16 -23.09 -10.38
C PHE A 270 29.97 -24.03 -10.42
N ASP A 271 28.82 -23.62 -9.87
CA ASP A 271 27.59 -24.42 -9.88
C ASP A 271 27.08 -24.68 -11.31
N GLN A 272 27.08 -23.65 -12.17
CA GLN A 272 26.71 -23.78 -13.59
C GLN A 272 27.63 -24.77 -14.32
N THR A 273 28.93 -24.68 -14.06
CA THR A 273 29.93 -25.54 -14.70
C THR A 273 29.85 -26.98 -14.18
N ALA A 274 29.63 -27.16 -12.88
CA ALA A 274 29.41 -28.47 -12.29
C ALA A 274 28.12 -29.12 -12.82
N ASP A 275 27.05 -28.35 -13.01
CA ASP A 275 25.80 -28.85 -13.63
C ASP A 275 26.05 -29.30 -15.08
N LEU A 276 26.77 -28.49 -15.87
CA LEU A 276 27.18 -28.85 -17.24
C LEU A 276 27.96 -30.17 -17.27
N LEU A 277 28.99 -30.32 -16.43
CA LEU A 277 29.83 -31.51 -16.39
C LEU A 277 29.11 -32.76 -15.87
N THR A 278 28.08 -32.58 -15.02
CA THR A 278 27.34 -33.70 -14.42
C THR A 278 26.21 -34.18 -15.31
N PHE A 279 25.46 -33.26 -15.94
CA PHE A 279 24.18 -33.55 -16.59
C PHE A 279 24.18 -33.28 -18.11
N GLY A 280 25.14 -32.51 -18.63
CA GLY A 280 25.16 -32.06 -20.03
C GLY A 280 24.72 -30.59 -20.20
N ALA A 281 24.80 -30.07 -21.42
CA ALA A 281 24.49 -28.68 -21.74
C ALA A 281 22.98 -28.49 -21.99
N ILE A 282 22.40 -27.39 -21.50
CA ILE A 282 20.96 -27.09 -21.68
C ILE A 282 20.75 -26.28 -22.96
N GLU A 283 19.72 -26.62 -23.75
CA GLU A 283 19.35 -25.86 -24.95
C GLU A 283 18.87 -24.43 -24.63
N SER A 284 18.86 -23.54 -25.63
CA SER A 284 18.44 -22.15 -25.45
C SER A 284 16.96 -22.04 -25.02
N CYS A 285 16.65 -21.00 -24.24
CA CYS A 285 15.29 -20.76 -23.77
C CYS A 285 14.36 -20.44 -24.95
N SER A 286 13.24 -21.17 -25.07
CA SER A 286 12.25 -20.96 -26.15
C SER A 286 11.53 -19.61 -26.12
N GLU A 287 11.59 -18.87 -25.01
CA GLU A 287 10.89 -17.57 -24.87
C GLU A 287 11.78 -16.36 -25.09
N CYS A 288 13.07 -16.44 -24.75
CA CYS A 288 14.00 -15.31 -24.84
C CYS A 288 15.35 -15.64 -25.47
N ASN A 289 15.53 -16.87 -25.96
CA ASN A 289 16.76 -17.38 -26.57
C ASN A 289 18.02 -17.31 -25.68
N SER A 290 17.85 -17.09 -24.37
CA SER A 290 18.97 -17.09 -23.43
C SER A 290 19.46 -18.52 -23.18
N CYS A 291 20.78 -18.69 -23.14
CA CYS A 291 21.44 -19.93 -22.76
C CYS A 291 22.03 -19.86 -21.34
N GLN A 292 21.41 -19.06 -20.46
CA GLN A 292 21.82 -18.96 -19.06
C GLN A 292 20.69 -19.43 -18.16
N PHE A 293 20.85 -20.61 -17.57
CA PHE A 293 19.88 -21.19 -16.64
C PHE A 293 20.47 -21.27 -15.24
N ILE A 294 19.62 -21.03 -14.24
CA ILE A 294 19.98 -21.18 -12.82
C ILE A 294 19.12 -22.29 -12.24
N VAL A 295 19.78 -23.21 -11.53
CA VAL A 295 19.12 -24.28 -10.79
C VAL A 295 18.27 -23.68 -9.68
N ASN A 296 16.98 -24.00 -9.67
CA ASN A 296 16.04 -23.68 -8.62
C ASN A 296 15.55 -24.97 -7.93
N LYS A 297 14.67 -24.84 -6.93
CA LYS A 297 14.13 -25.94 -6.12
C LYS A 297 13.53 -27.10 -6.93
N SER A 298 12.88 -26.81 -8.05
CA SER A 298 12.06 -27.77 -8.80
C SER A 298 12.39 -27.82 -10.30
N GLY A 299 13.51 -27.22 -10.72
CA GLY A 299 13.88 -27.14 -12.13
C GLY A 299 14.90 -26.05 -12.42
N TYR A 300 15.04 -25.70 -13.69
CA TYR A 300 15.94 -24.67 -14.21
C TYR A 300 15.15 -23.42 -14.58
N ILE A 301 15.46 -22.29 -13.95
CA ILE A 301 14.89 -20.99 -14.32
C ILE A 301 15.80 -20.32 -15.31
N CYS A 302 15.23 -19.87 -16.43
CA CYS A 302 15.92 -19.03 -17.38
C CYS A 302 16.32 -17.69 -16.72
N ASN A 303 17.60 -17.33 -16.78
CA ASN A 303 18.13 -16.08 -16.24
C ASN A 303 18.21 -14.96 -17.30
N GLY A 304 17.69 -15.20 -18.50
CA GLY A 304 17.51 -14.20 -19.55
C GLY A 304 16.43 -13.16 -19.25
N ASN A 305 16.17 -12.29 -20.22
CA ASN A 305 15.19 -11.21 -20.11
C ASN A 305 14.08 -11.41 -21.13
N HIS A 306 12.82 -11.24 -20.72
CA HIS A 306 11.69 -11.23 -21.65
C HIS A 306 11.61 -9.87 -22.36
N SER A 307 11.88 -8.79 -21.62
CA SER A 307 11.99 -7.42 -22.09
C SER A 307 13.01 -6.64 -21.25
N GLU A 308 13.20 -5.36 -21.52
CA GLU A 308 14.00 -4.44 -20.70
C GLU A 308 13.36 -4.10 -19.33
N TRP A 309 12.11 -4.51 -19.10
CA TRP A 309 11.37 -4.34 -17.86
C TRP A 309 11.26 -5.63 -17.04
N THR A 310 11.28 -6.79 -17.71
CA THR A 310 10.85 -8.07 -17.11
C THR A 310 11.82 -9.19 -17.42
N LYS A 311 12.16 -9.98 -16.39
CA LYS A 311 12.96 -11.19 -16.57
C LYS A 311 12.14 -12.31 -17.17
N CYS A 312 12.80 -13.14 -17.97
CA CYS A 312 12.19 -14.39 -18.38
C CYS A 312 11.92 -15.25 -17.14
N ASN A 313 10.71 -15.82 -17.05
CA ASN A 313 10.28 -16.65 -15.93
C ASN A 313 10.10 -18.12 -16.34
N LYS A 314 10.63 -18.52 -17.50
CA LYS A 314 10.55 -19.90 -17.99
C LYS A 314 11.23 -20.84 -17.01
N LEU A 315 10.45 -21.75 -16.43
CA LEU A 315 10.90 -22.85 -15.59
C LEU A 315 10.88 -24.15 -16.40
N LEU A 316 12.04 -24.76 -16.59
CA LEU A 316 12.20 -26.06 -17.23
C LEU A 316 12.43 -27.11 -16.14
N LYS A 317 11.43 -27.94 -15.86
CA LYS A 317 11.59 -29.06 -14.89
C LYS A 317 12.58 -30.10 -15.43
N GLU A 318 12.43 -30.45 -16.70
CA GLU A 318 13.27 -31.39 -17.44
C GLU A 318 13.71 -30.73 -18.75
N PRO A 319 14.79 -29.92 -18.74
CA PRO A 319 15.27 -29.28 -19.97
C PRO A 319 15.84 -30.31 -20.93
N THR A 320 15.67 -30.09 -22.23
CA THR A 320 16.42 -30.82 -23.27
C THR A 320 17.91 -30.52 -23.12
N ARG A 321 18.73 -31.58 -23.17
CA ARG A 321 20.19 -31.48 -22.98
C ARG A 321 20.97 -32.17 -24.09
N SER A 322 22.11 -31.59 -24.44
CA SER A 322 23.15 -32.22 -25.25
C SER A 322 24.32 -32.69 -24.38
N ALA A 323 25.10 -33.64 -24.88
CA ALA A 323 26.33 -34.07 -24.22
C ALA A 323 27.30 -32.90 -24.01
N CYS A 324 28.06 -32.90 -22.90
CA CYS A 324 29.10 -31.90 -22.67
C CYS A 324 30.32 -32.22 -23.55
N ILE A 325 30.69 -31.29 -24.43
CA ILE A 325 31.88 -31.38 -25.26
C ILE A 325 33.01 -30.63 -24.56
N VAL A 326 34.03 -31.37 -24.11
CA VAL A 326 35.22 -30.78 -23.48
C VAL A 326 36.33 -30.60 -24.53
N PRO A 327 36.83 -29.37 -24.78
CA PRO A 327 37.96 -29.11 -25.66
C PRO A 327 39.19 -29.96 -25.31
N LYS A 328 39.93 -30.43 -26.31
CA LYS A 328 41.11 -31.30 -26.12
C LYS A 328 42.18 -30.62 -25.27
N GLU A 329 42.34 -29.31 -25.43
CA GLU A 329 43.28 -28.47 -24.68
C GLU A 329 42.92 -28.46 -23.19
N LEU A 330 41.62 -28.38 -22.86
CA LEU A 330 41.16 -28.41 -21.47
C LEU A 330 41.28 -29.81 -20.86
N LYS A 331 41.03 -30.87 -21.63
CA LYS A 331 41.27 -32.26 -21.16
C LYS A 331 42.73 -32.50 -20.82
N ALA A 332 43.66 -31.97 -21.61
CA ALA A 332 45.10 -32.08 -21.36
C ALA A 332 45.56 -31.26 -20.15
N LEU A 333 44.93 -30.11 -19.89
CA LEU A 333 45.23 -29.26 -18.73
C LEU A 333 44.62 -29.79 -17.43
N TYR A 334 43.44 -30.41 -17.50
CA TYR A 334 42.64 -30.81 -16.35
C TYR A 334 42.17 -32.26 -16.46
N ASN A 335 43.00 -33.21 -16.00
CA ASN A 335 42.76 -34.66 -16.14
C ASN A 335 41.39 -35.15 -15.63
N PHE A 336 40.81 -34.50 -14.62
CA PHE A 336 39.50 -34.89 -14.08
C PHE A 336 38.36 -34.74 -15.11
N LEU A 337 38.54 -33.88 -16.13
CA LEU A 337 37.58 -33.71 -17.22
C LEU A 337 37.47 -34.96 -18.12
N ASN A 338 38.41 -35.91 -18.04
CA ASN A 338 38.30 -37.20 -18.72
C ASN A 338 37.22 -38.11 -18.11
N THR A 339 36.72 -37.78 -16.91
CA THR A 339 35.68 -38.55 -16.22
C THR A 339 34.25 -38.09 -16.54
N VAL A 340 34.11 -37.08 -17.42
CA VAL A 340 32.81 -36.54 -17.87
C VAL A 340 32.11 -37.58 -18.73
N LYS A 341 30.85 -37.88 -18.42
CA LYS A 341 30.05 -38.85 -19.18
C LYS A 341 29.68 -38.28 -20.55
N GLU A 342 29.72 -39.13 -21.58
CA GLU A 342 29.37 -38.75 -22.96
C GLU A 342 27.85 -38.70 -23.20
N ILE A 343 27.04 -39.18 -22.25
CA ILE A 343 25.57 -39.20 -22.35
C ILE A 343 24.99 -38.19 -21.35
N PRO A 344 24.15 -37.23 -21.79
CA PRO A 344 23.49 -36.31 -20.88
C PRO A 344 22.52 -37.06 -19.96
N SER A 345 22.24 -36.50 -18.78
CA SER A 345 21.30 -37.09 -17.83
C SER A 345 20.37 -36.05 -17.24
N THR A 346 19.16 -36.48 -16.87
CA THR A 346 18.17 -35.60 -16.24
C THR A 346 18.48 -35.45 -14.75
N ARG A 347 18.57 -34.21 -14.28
CA ARG A 347 18.76 -33.91 -12.85
C ARG A 347 17.49 -34.24 -12.07
N ILE A 348 17.63 -35.07 -11.03
CA ILE A 348 16.56 -35.37 -10.08
C ILE A 348 16.50 -34.25 -9.03
N PHE A 349 15.30 -33.70 -8.79
CA PHE A 349 15.02 -32.71 -7.76
C PHE A 349 14.27 -33.31 -6.58
N ASN A 350 14.62 -32.90 -5.36
CA ASN A 350 13.84 -33.21 -4.16
C ASN A 350 12.94 -32.02 -3.82
N ASN A 351 11.63 -32.22 -3.81
CA ASN A 351 10.68 -31.13 -3.63
C ASN A 351 10.33 -30.96 -2.14
N PHE A 352 10.89 -29.93 -1.51
CA PHE A 352 10.54 -29.54 -0.13
C PHE A 352 9.50 -28.40 -0.18
N PRO A 353 8.20 -28.68 0.00
CA PRO A 353 7.18 -27.62 -0.03
C PRO A 353 7.39 -26.64 1.14
N PRO A 354 7.38 -25.32 0.89
CA PRO A 354 7.36 -24.32 1.96
C PRO A 354 6.11 -24.46 2.84
N ASN A 355 6.16 -23.89 4.04
CA ASN A 355 4.96 -23.82 4.89
C ASN A 355 3.86 -22.99 4.21
N LYS A 356 2.58 -23.33 4.47
CA LYS A 356 1.41 -22.59 3.95
C LYS A 356 1.48 -21.10 4.32
N SER A 357 1.93 -20.74 5.52
CA SER A 357 2.08 -19.34 5.92
C SER A 357 3.13 -18.59 5.11
N THR A 358 4.25 -19.24 4.79
CA THR A 358 5.29 -18.72 3.88
C THR A 358 4.70 -18.50 2.49
N PHE A 359 3.92 -19.46 1.99
CA PHE A 359 3.25 -19.39 0.69
C PHE A 359 2.24 -18.22 0.63
N SER A 360 1.37 -18.10 1.63
CA SER A 360 0.36 -17.03 1.74
C SER A 360 0.97 -15.63 1.85
N ARG A 361 2.13 -15.49 2.52
CA ARG A 361 2.84 -14.20 2.58
C ARG A 361 3.46 -13.80 1.24
N SER A 362 3.88 -14.78 0.44
CA SER A 362 4.49 -14.52 -0.86
C SER A 362 3.49 -14.24 -1.98
N LEU A 363 2.25 -14.75 -1.85
CA LEU A 363 1.19 -14.66 -2.87
C LEU A 363 0.08 -13.67 -2.53
N LEU A 364 0.29 -12.79 -1.53
CA LEU A 364 -0.60 -11.74 -1.05
C LEU A 364 -1.95 -11.63 -1.78
N LYS A 365 -2.98 -12.22 -1.16
CA LYS A 365 -4.37 -11.75 -1.18
C LYS A 365 -4.87 -11.20 -2.52
N THR A 366 -4.86 -12.01 -3.58
CA THR A 366 -5.57 -11.68 -4.83
C THR A 366 -7.11 -11.72 -4.69
N ASN A 367 -7.67 -11.97 -3.49
CA ASN A 367 -9.13 -12.13 -3.29
C ASN A 367 -9.68 -11.57 -1.96
N LYS A 368 -9.24 -10.40 -1.50
CA LYS A 368 -10.03 -9.64 -0.52
C LYS A 368 -10.19 -8.18 -0.96
N ASN A 369 -11.10 -7.99 -1.90
CA ASN A 369 -11.92 -6.78 -1.93
C ASN A 369 -12.61 -6.65 -0.57
N ASN A 370 -12.70 -5.40 -0.12
CA ASN A 370 -13.22 -4.89 1.15
C ASN A 370 -12.18 -4.79 2.27
N ASP A 371 -11.99 -3.55 2.72
CA ASP A 371 -11.80 -3.16 4.12
C ASP A 371 -12.88 -3.80 5.02
N VAL A 372 -12.91 -5.14 5.08
CA VAL A 372 -13.53 -5.81 6.20
C VAL A 372 -12.56 -5.57 7.34
N LEU A 373 -12.89 -4.62 8.21
CA LEU A 373 -12.42 -4.54 9.59
C LEU A 373 -12.23 -5.98 10.09
N VAL A 374 -10.98 -6.47 10.06
CA VAL A 374 -10.67 -7.82 10.53
C VAL A 374 -10.97 -7.74 12.02
N ARG A 375 -12.13 -8.28 12.41
CA ARG A 375 -12.54 -8.28 13.81
C ARG A 375 -11.45 -8.97 14.62
N PRO A 376 -11.19 -8.50 15.85
CA PRO A 376 -10.31 -9.21 16.76
C PRO A 376 -10.71 -10.69 16.82
N THR A 377 -9.73 -11.60 16.89
CA THR A 377 -9.98 -13.05 17.02
C THR A 377 -10.85 -13.36 18.24
N ILE A 378 -10.83 -12.48 19.24
CA ILE A 378 -11.69 -12.54 20.42
C ILE A 378 -12.49 -11.24 20.55
N PRO A 379 -13.83 -11.28 20.46
CA PRO A 379 -14.65 -10.12 20.77
C PRO A 379 -14.54 -9.80 22.28
N ARG A 380 -14.09 -8.60 22.62
CA ARG A 380 -14.08 -8.08 23.99
C ARG A 380 -14.76 -6.71 24.01
N ILE A 381 -15.72 -6.51 24.91
CA ILE A 381 -16.41 -5.23 25.08
C ILE A 381 -15.40 -4.21 25.60
N SER A 382 -15.39 -3.01 25.02
CA SER A 382 -14.53 -1.92 25.46
C SER A 382 -15.03 -1.34 26.78
N PRO A 383 -14.16 -1.06 27.76
CA PRO A 383 -14.55 -0.36 28.98
C PRO A 383 -15.20 1.01 28.69
N PRO A 384 -16.05 1.54 29.60
CA PRO A 384 -16.83 2.77 29.36
C PRO A 384 -16.01 4.01 29.01
N LEU A 385 -14.83 4.14 29.63
CA LEU A 385 -13.91 5.27 29.45
C LEU A 385 -12.74 4.91 28.52
N TYR A 386 -12.84 3.83 27.74
CA TYR A 386 -11.74 3.33 26.92
C TYR A 386 -11.13 4.43 26.02
N ASN A 387 -9.81 4.57 26.11
CA ASN A 387 -9.01 5.57 25.40
C ASN A 387 -9.27 7.05 25.72
N LEU A 388 -10.24 7.38 26.58
CA LEU A 388 -10.55 8.75 26.99
C LEU A 388 -9.50 9.29 27.98
N LYS A 389 -9.16 10.58 27.88
CA LYS A 389 -8.16 11.23 28.72
C LYS A 389 -8.79 12.17 29.72
N PHE A 390 -8.49 12.00 31.00
CA PHE A 390 -9.00 12.80 32.09
C PHE A 390 -7.85 13.51 32.83
N SER A 391 -8.15 14.69 33.38
CA SER A 391 -7.28 15.37 34.34
C SER A 391 -8.06 15.68 35.63
N ILE A 392 -7.34 15.98 36.70
CA ILE A 392 -7.92 16.37 37.99
C ILE A 392 -7.35 17.75 38.38
N ILE A 393 -8.24 18.64 38.80
CA ILE A 393 -7.90 19.93 39.42
C ILE A 393 -8.52 19.94 40.83
N GLY A 394 -7.71 20.26 41.85
CA GLY A 394 -8.13 20.16 43.25
C GLY A 394 -8.09 18.72 43.78
N LEU A 395 -8.94 18.42 44.77
CA LEU A 395 -9.19 17.06 45.29
C LEU A 395 -7.93 16.27 45.71
N LYS A 396 -6.92 16.95 46.27
CA LYS A 396 -5.59 16.37 46.56
C LYS A 396 -5.65 15.07 47.38
N ASN A 397 -6.60 14.97 48.32
CA ASN A 397 -6.72 13.82 49.22
C ASN A 397 -7.33 12.58 48.53
N GLN A 398 -8.13 12.76 47.47
CA GLN A 398 -8.81 11.68 46.74
C GLN A 398 -8.12 11.31 45.42
N HIS A 399 -7.03 12.00 45.07
CA HIS A 399 -6.38 11.89 43.78
C HIS A 399 -5.89 10.47 43.44
N LYS A 400 -5.46 9.67 44.45
CA LYS A 400 -5.07 8.26 44.25
C LYS A 400 -6.26 7.37 43.93
N GLU A 401 -7.40 7.62 44.56
CA GLU A 401 -8.63 6.84 44.40
C GLU A 401 -9.29 7.14 43.05
N LEU A 402 -9.49 8.42 42.73
CA LEU A 402 -10.06 8.86 41.44
C LEU A 402 -9.26 8.34 40.26
N ARG A 403 -7.92 8.37 40.38
CA ARG A 403 -7.04 7.80 39.35
C ARG A 403 -7.31 6.31 39.14
N LYS A 404 -7.44 5.52 40.21
CA LYS A 404 -7.77 4.09 40.12
C LYS A 404 -9.14 3.86 39.47
N ARG A 405 -10.15 4.66 39.83
CA ARG A 405 -11.50 4.57 39.24
C ARG A 405 -11.49 4.85 37.74
N ILE A 406 -10.83 5.93 37.31
CA ILE A 406 -10.65 6.27 35.88
C ILE A 406 -9.94 5.11 35.14
N GLU A 407 -8.84 4.60 35.69
CA GLU A 407 -8.05 3.53 35.07
C GLU A 407 -8.82 2.20 35.00
N ASN A 408 -9.63 1.87 36.02
CA ASN A 408 -10.49 0.67 36.05
C ASN A 408 -11.59 0.72 34.98
N LEU A 409 -12.16 1.90 34.70
CA LEU A 409 -13.14 2.11 33.64
C LEU A 409 -12.50 2.26 32.25
N GLY A 410 -11.18 2.10 32.11
CA GLY A 410 -10.44 2.15 30.85
C GLY A 410 -9.94 3.53 30.41
N GLY A 411 -10.14 4.56 31.24
CA GLY A 411 -9.67 5.92 31.02
C GLY A 411 -8.19 6.10 31.32
N LYS A 412 -7.61 7.18 30.79
CA LYS A 412 -6.21 7.58 31.04
C LYS A 412 -6.18 8.85 31.86
N PHE A 413 -5.49 8.80 32.99
CA PHE A 413 -5.20 9.99 33.77
C PHE A 413 -3.94 10.72 33.23
N GLU A 414 -4.06 11.99 32.88
CA GLU A 414 -2.96 12.87 32.49
C GLU A 414 -2.89 14.11 33.40
N VAL A 415 -1.70 14.41 33.92
CA VAL A 415 -1.47 15.61 34.74
C VAL A 415 -1.54 16.88 33.87
N LYS A 416 -1.03 16.79 32.64
CA LYS A 416 -1.02 17.89 31.68
C LYS A 416 -2.36 17.94 30.94
N ILE A 417 -2.98 19.12 30.93
CA ILE A 417 -4.19 19.40 30.14
C ILE A 417 -3.76 19.62 28.69
N SER A 418 -4.51 19.09 27.74
CA SER A 418 -4.26 19.24 26.29
C SER A 418 -5.58 19.30 25.54
N GLU A 419 -5.54 19.65 24.25
CA GLU A 419 -6.71 19.63 23.35
C GLU A 419 -7.46 18.29 23.36
N ASN A 420 -6.75 17.18 23.60
CA ASN A 420 -7.27 15.81 23.64
C ASN A 420 -7.81 15.37 25.01
N THR A 421 -7.79 16.23 26.03
CA THR A 421 -8.38 15.94 27.34
C THR A 421 -9.90 16.06 27.23
N ILE A 422 -10.65 14.99 27.50
CA ILE A 422 -12.10 14.98 27.26
C ILE A 422 -12.88 15.72 28.34
N ALA A 423 -12.47 15.57 29.60
CA ALA A 423 -13.08 16.22 30.75
C ALA A 423 -12.08 16.31 31.92
N ILE A 424 -12.33 17.25 32.81
CA ILE A 424 -11.54 17.45 34.04
C ILE A 424 -12.45 17.22 35.24
N ILE A 425 -12.03 16.35 36.16
CA ILE A 425 -12.74 16.13 37.43
C ILE A 425 -12.33 17.24 38.42
N SER A 426 -13.30 18.03 38.88
CA SER A 426 -13.08 19.18 39.77
C SER A 426 -14.38 19.58 40.50
N THR A 427 -14.31 20.59 41.37
CA THR A 427 -15.45 21.16 42.10
C THR A 427 -15.74 22.61 41.67
N GLU A 428 -16.94 23.11 41.97
CA GLU A 428 -17.33 24.51 41.72
C GLU A 428 -16.42 25.52 42.43
N LEU A 429 -15.96 25.20 43.65
CA LEU A 429 -15.00 26.02 44.40
C LEU A 429 -13.68 26.23 43.64
N GLU A 430 -13.22 25.24 42.88
CA GLU A 430 -11.99 25.36 42.08
C GLU A 430 -12.20 26.15 40.79
N ILE A 431 -13.42 26.19 40.25
CA ILE A 431 -13.78 27.05 39.12
C ILE A 431 -13.67 28.53 39.53
N GLN A 432 -14.20 28.87 40.71
CA GLN A 432 -14.17 30.24 41.24
C GLN A 432 -12.75 30.76 41.49
N LYS A 433 -11.80 29.88 41.84
CA LYS A 433 -10.40 30.26 42.06
C LYS A 433 -9.67 30.72 40.79
N LYS A 434 -10.21 30.45 39.59
CA LYS A 434 -9.62 30.84 38.29
C LYS A 434 -8.12 30.55 38.19
N SER A 435 -7.70 29.38 38.64
CA SER A 435 -6.30 28.95 38.56
C SER A 435 -5.81 28.94 37.11
N THR A 436 -4.50 29.02 36.90
CA THR A 436 -3.88 28.99 35.56
C THR A 436 -4.30 27.77 34.74
N ARG A 437 -4.45 26.61 35.39
CA ARG A 437 -4.93 25.37 34.76
C ARG A 437 -6.41 25.45 34.37
N MET A 438 -7.24 26.17 35.14
CA MET A 438 -8.66 26.34 34.85
C MET A 438 -8.88 27.28 33.67
N LYS A 439 -8.14 28.40 33.62
CA LYS A 439 -8.14 29.31 32.45
C LYS A 439 -7.72 28.60 31.17
N PHE A 440 -6.70 27.75 31.26
CA PHE A 440 -6.25 26.96 30.12
C PHE A 440 -7.30 25.92 29.66
N ALA A 441 -8.09 25.37 30.58
CA ALA A 441 -9.21 24.49 30.24
C ALA A 441 -10.36 25.26 29.56
N GLU A 442 -10.61 26.50 30.00
CA GLU A 442 -11.58 27.43 29.40
C GLU A 442 -11.18 27.83 27.97
N GLU A 443 -9.92 28.22 27.75
CA GLU A 443 -9.37 28.52 26.41
C GLU A 443 -9.51 27.34 25.45
N LEU A 444 -9.29 26.13 25.95
CA LEU A 444 -9.42 24.91 25.16
C LEU A 444 -10.85 24.42 25.03
N GLY A 445 -11.84 24.97 25.75
CA GLY A 445 -13.25 24.58 25.72
C GLY A 445 -13.56 23.22 26.39
N ILE A 446 -12.76 22.79 27.38
CA ILE A 446 -12.86 21.46 28.02
C ILE A 446 -13.93 21.46 29.13
N HIS A 447 -14.74 20.38 29.17
CA HIS A 447 -15.75 20.16 30.20
C HIS A 447 -15.15 19.95 31.60
N ILE A 448 -15.79 20.52 32.61
CA ILE A 448 -15.51 20.25 34.02
C ILE A 448 -16.64 19.40 34.57
N VAL A 449 -16.34 18.23 35.15
CA VAL A 449 -17.32 17.30 35.72
C VAL A 449 -17.02 17.06 37.20
N PRO A 450 -18.04 16.80 38.04
CA PRO A 450 -17.85 16.51 39.45
C PRO A 450 -17.55 15.02 39.64
N ILE A 451 -17.34 14.56 40.89
CA ILE A 451 -16.90 13.19 41.17
C ILE A 451 -17.99 12.16 40.81
N GLU A 452 -19.25 12.55 40.98
CA GLU A 452 -20.48 11.79 40.72
C GLU A 452 -20.56 11.30 39.27
N PHE A 453 -19.85 11.97 38.34
CA PHE A 453 -19.66 11.49 36.98
C PHE A 453 -19.18 10.03 36.93
N LEU A 454 -18.21 9.67 37.77
CA LEU A 454 -17.69 8.30 37.80
C LEU A 454 -18.72 7.32 38.36
N ASP A 455 -19.55 7.73 39.32
CA ASP A 455 -20.63 6.91 39.88
C ASP A 455 -21.68 6.59 38.80
N PHE A 456 -22.04 7.58 37.96
CA PHE A 456 -22.97 7.37 36.84
C PHE A 456 -22.40 6.42 35.78
N VAL A 457 -21.12 6.54 35.45
CA VAL A 457 -20.46 5.65 34.47
C VAL A 457 -20.30 4.22 35.02
N GLU A 458 -20.12 4.06 36.33
CA GLU A 458 -20.08 2.76 36.99
C GLU A 458 -21.46 2.08 37.02
N ALA A 459 -22.55 2.85 37.11
CA ALA A 459 -23.91 2.34 37.09
C ALA A 459 -24.45 2.03 35.68
N ASP A 460 -24.08 2.86 34.69
CA ASP A 460 -24.45 2.69 33.28
C ASP A 460 -23.20 2.86 32.40
N THR A 461 -22.68 1.72 31.96
CA THR A 461 -21.44 1.62 31.19
C THR A 461 -21.55 2.19 29.77
N GLU A 462 -22.76 2.44 29.25
CA GLU A 462 -22.98 2.93 27.89
C GLU A 462 -23.13 4.48 27.83
N GLY A 463 -23.34 5.12 28.98
CA GLY A 463 -23.69 6.55 29.07
C GLY A 463 -22.52 7.54 29.16
N ALA A 464 -21.26 7.12 29.09
CA ALA A 464 -20.11 7.97 29.47
C ALA A 464 -20.07 9.37 28.83
N ILE A 465 -20.24 9.47 27.51
CA ILE A 465 -20.24 10.77 26.80
C ILE A 465 -21.48 11.60 27.16
N LYS A 466 -22.63 10.94 27.34
CA LYS A 466 -23.88 11.58 27.75
C LYS A 466 -23.72 12.21 29.14
N TYR A 467 -23.06 11.49 30.05
CA TYR A 467 -22.80 11.98 31.40
C TYR A 467 -21.85 13.19 31.43
N ILE A 468 -20.84 13.25 30.56
CA ILE A 468 -19.96 14.43 30.47
C ILE A 468 -20.78 15.72 30.21
N ASN A 469 -21.77 15.64 29.32
CA ASN A 469 -22.63 16.78 29.01
C ASN A 469 -23.62 17.07 30.14
N SER A 470 -24.25 16.05 30.72
CA SER A 470 -25.30 16.25 31.72
C SER A 470 -24.77 16.62 33.11
N THR A 471 -23.54 16.24 33.44
CA THR A 471 -22.91 16.55 34.74
C THR A 471 -21.89 17.69 34.65
N CYS A 472 -21.87 18.45 33.55
CA CYS A 472 -20.91 19.55 33.41
C CYS A 472 -21.23 20.68 34.40
N ILE A 473 -20.22 21.13 35.15
CA ILE A 473 -20.31 22.24 36.12
C ILE A 473 -19.71 23.55 35.58
N CYS A 474 -19.36 23.62 34.29
CA CYS A 474 -18.89 24.84 33.63
C CYS A 474 -19.76 25.23 32.42
N SER A 475 -19.69 26.52 32.01
CA SER A 475 -20.50 27.09 30.92
C SER A 475 -19.79 27.15 29.55
N TRP A 476 -18.50 26.81 29.47
CA TRP A 476 -17.68 26.92 28.24
C TRP A 476 -17.40 25.57 27.56
N GLY A 477 -17.99 24.48 28.05
CA GLY A 477 -17.80 23.14 27.48
C GLY A 477 -18.22 23.09 26.01
N THR A 478 -17.31 22.62 25.15
CA THR A 478 -17.55 22.40 23.70
C THR A 478 -17.67 20.91 23.41
N ASP A 479 -18.39 20.52 22.35
CA ASP A 479 -18.76 19.12 22.04
C ASP A 479 -17.65 18.09 22.38
N PRO A 480 -17.85 17.22 23.40
CA PRO A 480 -16.82 16.28 23.83
C PRO A 480 -16.52 15.23 22.77
N LYS A 481 -17.43 15.00 21.80
CA LYS A 481 -17.20 14.06 20.69
C LYS A 481 -16.03 14.49 19.80
N SER A 482 -15.77 15.79 19.69
CA SER A 482 -14.63 16.33 18.93
C SER A 482 -13.28 15.94 19.52
N ARG A 483 -13.24 15.58 20.81
CA ARG A 483 -12.02 15.24 21.58
C ARG A 483 -11.81 13.75 21.74
N ILE A 484 -12.78 12.93 21.35
CA ILE A 484 -12.62 11.48 21.32
C ILE A 484 -11.50 11.19 20.32
N PRO A 485 -10.45 10.47 20.73
CA PRO A 485 -9.43 10.07 19.79
C PRO A 485 -10.13 9.32 18.65
N LYS A 486 -10.13 9.90 17.45
CA LYS A 486 -10.60 9.20 16.26
C LYS A 486 -9.83 7.89 16.26
N GLU A 487 -10.54 6.78 16.47
CA GLU A 487 -9.96 5.47 16.25
C GLU A 487 -9.62 5.45 14.77
N THR A 488 -8.36 5.77 14.45
CA THR A 488 -7.74 5.04 13.37
C THR A 488 -7.81 3.62 13.86
N THR A 489 -8.79 2.88 13.37
CA THR A 489 -8.71 1.45 13.19
C THR A 489 -7.46 1.21 12.34
N LYS A 490 -6.29 1.37 12.97
CA LYS A 490 -5.09 0.64 12.61
C LYS A 490 -5.49 -0.78 12.90
N SER A 491 -6.19 -1.41 11.96
CA SER A 491 -6.36 -2.84 11.95
C SER A 491 -4.99 -3.41 12.33
N LEU A 492 -4.93 -4.17 13.42
CA LEU A 492 -3.68 -4.52 14.10
C LEU A 492 -2.83 -5.56 13.33
N ASN A 493 -3.11 -5.71 12.04
CA ASN A 493 -2.13 -6.17 11.08
C ASN A 493 -0.90 -5.28 11.26
N SER A 494 0.23 -5.90 11.62
CA SER A 494 1.46 -5.19 11.95
C SER A 494 1.82 -4.26 10.81
N ASN A 495 1.51 -2.96 10.95
CA ASN A 495 2.14 -1.95 10.11
C ASN A 495 3.62 -2.24 10.22
N SER A 496 4.23 -2.55 9.08
CA SER A 496 5.63 -2.91 8.98
C SER A 496 6.46 -1.93 9.79
N ILE A 497 7.54 -2.40 10.43
CA ILE A 497 8.48 -1.48 11.12
C ILE A 497 9.09 -0.44 10.17
N TYR A 498 8.90 -0.65 8.86
CA TYR A 498 9.35 0.20 7.78
C TYR A 498 8.28 1.17 7.25
N THR A 499 7.06 1.13 7.78
CA THR A 499 5.97 2.04 7.36
C THR A 499 6.32 3.47 7.76
N LYS A 500 6.23 4.42 6.81
CA LYS A 500 6.34 5.85 7.15
C LYS A 500 5.15 6.26 8.00
N SER A 501 5.41 6.89 9.15
CA SER A 501 4.37 7.70 9.81
C SER A 501 4.02 8.88 8.90
N MET A 502 2.74 9.27 8.86
CA MET A 502 2.29 10.40 8.06
C MET A 502 3.24 11.61 8.22
N PRO A 503 3.82 12.13 7.13
CA PRO A 503 4.59 13.35 7.22
C PRO A 503 3.62 14.48 7.59
N VAL A 504 3.97 15.24 8.64
CA VAL A 504 3.46 16.61 8.79
C VAL A 504 3.88 17.36 7.53
N SER A 505 2.96 18.09 6.89
CA SER A 505 3.16 18.81 5.62
C SER A 505 4.60 19.30 5.45
N ARG A 506 5.38 18.68 4.55
CA ARG A 506 6.75 19.11 4.27
C ARG A 506 6.66 20.30 3.32
N THR A 507 7.04 21.48 3.81
CA THR A 507 7.15 22.68 2.96
C THR A 507 8.44 22.59 2.14
N PHE A 508 8.32 22.44 0.83
CA PHE A 508 9.47 22.55 -0.07
C PHE A 508 9.80 24.03 -0.29
N LYS A 509 11.06 24.42 -0.08
CA LYS A 509 11.54 25.75 -0.46
C LYS A 509 12.04 25.68 -1.90
N VAL A 510 11.42 26.48 -2.77
CA VAL A 510 11.75 26.56 -4.20
C VAL A 510 12.59 27.81 -4.44
N LYS A 511 13.68 27.65 -5.18
CA LYS A 511 14.53 28.72 -5.69
C LYS A 511 14.82 28.41 -7.15
N ASP A 512 14.59 29.38 -8.04
CA ASP A 512 14.81 29.25 -9.49
C ASP A 512 14.10 28.03 -10.14
N GLY A 513 12.81 27.86 -9.87
CA GLY A 513 11.98 26.83 -10.52
C GLY A 513 12.04 25.46 -9.88
N LEU A 514 13.00 25.24 -8.97
CA LEU A 514 13.34 23.91 -8.48
C LEU A 514 13.41 23.87 -6.95
N ALA A 515 12.71 22.90 -6.36
CA ALA A 515 12.80 22.62 -4.94
C ALA A 515 14.08 21.85 -4.60
N VAL A 516 14.87 22.39 -3.67
CA VAL A 516 15.92 21.62 -3.01
C VAL A 516 15.26 20.57 -2.11
N ASP A 517 15.76 19.33 -2.15
CA ASP A 517 15.29 18.31 -1.22
C ASP A 517 15.57 18.70 0.23
N PRO A 518 14.57 18.80 1.11
CA PRO A 518 14.81 19.14 2.52
C PRO A 518 15.67 18.08 3.25
N ASP A 519 15.70 16.84 2.76
CA ASP A 519 16.59 15.81 3.32
C ASP A 519 18.08 16.12 3.04
N SER A 520 18.41 17.13 2.22
CA SER A 520 19.77 17.64 2.05
C SER A 520 20.20 18.59 3.17
N GLY A 521 19.26 19.23 3.87
CA GLY A 521 19.53 20.29 4.87
C GLY A 521 20.16 21.56 4.29
N LEU A 522 20.03 21.79 2.98
CA LEU A 522 20.63 22.93 2.26
C LEU A 522 19.58 23.86 1.63
N GLU A 523 18.28 23.60 1.83
CA GLU A 523 17.18 24.31 1.20
C GLU A 523 17.19 25.83 1.46
N ASP A 524 17.80 26.25 2.57
CA ASP A 524 17.93 27.66 2.95
C ASP A 524 19.13 28.37 2.34
N ILE A 525 20.18 27.65 1.92
CA ILE A 525 21.48 28.23 1.52
C ILE A 525 21.93 27.87 0.10
N ALA A 526 21.21 26.98 -0.56
CA ALA A 526 21.49 26.55 -1.93
C ALA A 526 20.21 26.54 -2.77
N HIS A 527 20.39 26.53 -4.09
CA HIS A 527 19.37 26.30 -5.12
C HIS A 527 19.81 25.12 -6.01
N VAL A 528 18.88 24.53 -6.75
CA VAL A 528 19.22 23.50 -7.73
C VAL A 528 19.90 24.16 -8.92
N TYR A 529 21.02 23.60 -9.36
CA TYR A 529 21.80 24.15 -10.45
C TYR A 529 21.10 23.97 -11.80
N VAL A 530 20.99 25.06 -12.56
CA VAL A 530 20.43 25.12 -13.91
C VAL A 530 21.48 25.69 -14.86
N ASP A 531 21.65 25.06 -16.02
CA ASP A 531 22.54 25.53 -17.08
C ASP A 531 21.75 25.65 -18.38
N SER A 532 21.42 26.88 -18.76
CA SER A 532 20.53 27.20 -19.88
C SER A 532 19.17 26.50 -19.72
N ASN A 533 18.89 25.47 -20.53
CA ASN A 533 17.66 24.66 -20.45
C ASN A 533 17.84 23.35 -19.64
N ASN A 534 19.04 23.04 -19.17
CA ASN A 534 19.33 21.79 -18.47
C ASN A 534 19.14 21.96 -16.96
N LYS A 535 18.06 21.37 -16.44
CA LYS A 535 17.78 21.29 -15.00
C LYS A 535 18.48 20.05 -14.42
N TYR A 536 19.50 20.22 -13.58
CA TYR A 536 20.25 19.11 -12.98
C TYR A 536 19.53 18.52 -11.76
N SER A 537 18.30 18.08 -11.96
CA SER A 537 17.50 17.32 -10.99
C SER A 537 16.73 16.22 -11.71
N VAL A 538 16.89 14.98 -11.25
CA VAL A 538 16.22 13.82 -11.83
C VAL A 538 15.67 12.94 -10.72
N VAL A 539 14.46 12.42 -10.92
CA VAL A 539 13.91 11.32 -10.12
C VAL A 539 13.74 10.12 -11.02
N LEU A 540 14.24 8.97 -10.55
CA LEU A 540 14.19 7.70 -11.24
C LEU A 540 13.31 6.74 -10.43
N GLY A 541 12.55 5.90 -11.12
CA GLY A 541 11.76 4.81 -10.56
C GLY A 541 12.18 3.45 -11.11
N LEU A 542 11.93 2.40 -10.35
CA LEU A 542 12.04 1.01 -10.80
C LEU A 542 11.06 0.13 -10.03
N THR A 543 10.10 -0.43 -10.74
CA THR A 543 9.25 -1.50 -10.23
C THR A 543 9.57 -2.82 -10.94
N ASP A 544 9.84 -3.85 -10.16
CA ASP A 544 10.09 -5.23 -10.62
C ASP A 544 9.37 -6.17 -9.66
N ILE A 545 8.16 -6.59 -10.05
CA ILE A 545 7.30 -7.50 -9.28
C ILE A 545 8.03 -8.83 -9.03
N GLN A 546 8.74 -9.36 -10.02
CA GLN A 546 9.40 -10.66 -9.87
C GLN A 546 10.48 -10.64 -8.79
N ARG A 547 11.13 -9.48 -8.58
CA ARG A 547 12.15 -9.28 -7.55
C ARG A 547 11.66 -8.56 -6.30
N ASN A 548 10.36 -8.29 -6.21
CA ASN A 548 9.77 -7.48 -5.15
C ASN A 548 10.50 -6.14 -4.94
N LYS A 549 10.75 -5.40 -6.02
CA LYS A 549 11.32 -4.06 -5.97
C LYS A 549 10.31 -3.01 -6.37
N ASN A 550 10.31 -1.92 -5.64
CA ASN A 550 9.53 -0.72 -5.89
C ASN A 550 10.35 0.48 -5.39
N SER A 551 11.40 0.79 -6.13
CA SER A 551 12.49 1.66 -5.69
C SER A 551 12.44 3.03 -6.35
N TYR A 552 12.85 4.07 -5.63
CA TYR A 552 13.13 5.39 -6.19
C TYR A 552 14.61 5.75 -6.05
N TYR A 553 15.08 6.65 -6.91
CA TYR A 553 16.39 7.27 -6.81
C TYR A 553 16.31 8.72 -7.30
N LYS A 554 16.55 9.68 -6.42
CA LYS A 554 16.60 11.10 -6.71
C LYS A 554 18.05 11.59 -6.69
N VAL A 555 18.41 12.40 -7.67
CA VAL A 555 19.70 13.09 -7.74
C VAL A 555 19.49 14.57 -8.04
N GLN A 556 20.18 15.44 -7.32
CA GLN A 556 20.17 16.89 -7.51
C GLN A 556 21.59 17.44 -7.45
N LEU A 557 21.94 18.31 -8.40
CA LEU A 557 23.11 19.16 -8.30
C LEU A 557 22.68 20.50 -7.68
N LEU A 558 23.28 20.88 -6.57
CA LEU A 558 22.95 22.08 -5.80
C LEU A 558 24.11 23.07 -5.89
N LYS A 559 23.81 24.36 -6.04
CA LYS A 559 24.79 25.45 -5.99
C LYS A 559 24.48 26.34 -4.78
N ALA A 560 25.52 26.75 -4.04
CA ALA A 560 25.36 27.72 -2.97
C ALA A 560 24.89 29.07 -3.51
N ASP A 561 23.98 29.73 -2.79
CA ASP A 561 23.44 31.03 -3.22
C ASP A 561 24.49 32.15 -3.15
N LYS A 562 25.43 32.04 -2.21
CA LYS A 562 26.39 33.11 -1.89
C LYS A 562 27.85 32.78 -2.20
N LYS A 563 28.15 31.55 -2.59
CA LYS A 563 29.52 31.05 -2.79
C LYS A 563 29.57 30.21 -4.05
N GLU A 564 30.73 30.18 -4.71
CA GLU A 564 31.00 29.22 -5.78
C GLU A 564 31.32 27.85 -5.18
N LYS A 565 30.28 27.20 -4.64
CA LYS A 565 30.35 25.90 -3.98
C LYS A 565 29.20 25.04 -4.46
N TYR A 566 29.49 23.78 -4.74
CA TYR A 566 28.57 22.85 -5.38
C TYR A 566 28.39 21.59 -4.53
N TRP A 567 27.21 21.00 -4.58
CA TRP A 567 26.94 19.72 -3.96
C TRP A 567 26.16 18.80 -4.90
N ILE A 568 26.35 17.51 -4.75
CA ILE A 568 25.46 16.50 -5.30
C ILE A 568 24.72 15.84 -4.15
N PHE A 569 23.40 16.00 -4.16
CA PHE A 569 22.51 15.32 -3.25
C PHE A 569 21.89 14.10 -3.93
N ARG A 570 21.95 12.95 -3.26
CA ARG A 570 21.32 11.70 -3.69
C ARG A 570 20.42 11.17 -2.59
N SER A 571 19.22 10.71 -2.95
CA SER A 571 18.29 10.03 -2.05
C SER A 571 17.74 8.81 -2.74
N TRP A 572 17.72 7.66 -2.07
CA TRP A 572 17.23 6.40 -2.63
C TRP A 572 16.51 5.59 -1.58
N GLY A 573 15.60 4.72 -2.01
CA GLY A 573 14.83 3.91 -1.08
C GLY A 573 13.70 3.15 -1.76
N ARG A 574 12.89 2.47 -0.94
CA ARG A 574 11.63 1.86 -1.37
C ARG A 574 10.50 2.89 -1.24
N ILE A 575 9.73 3.06 -2.30
CA ILE A 575 8.63 4.04 -2.39
C ILE A 575 7.64 3.79 -1.25
N GLY A 576 7.22 4.86 -0.57
CA GLY A 576 6.22 4.84 0.49
C GLY A 576 6.69 4.35 1.87
N THR A 577 7.97 4.02 2.02
CA THR A 577 8.55 3.47 3.27
C THR A 577 9.72 4.31 3.77
N ASN A 578 10.11 4.11 5.03
CA ASN A 578 11.32 4.72 5.60
C ASN A 578 12.59 3.96 5.17
N ILE A 579 12.47 2.93 4.33
CA ILE A 579 13.62 2.20 3.79
C ILE A 579 14.30 3.07 2.76
N GLY A 580 15.54 3.42 3.03
CA GLY A 580 16.31 4.28 2.16
C GLY A 580 17.41 4.99 2.91
N ASN A 581 18.16 5.79 2.18
CA ASN A 581 19.13 6.70 2.75
C ASN A 581 19.35 7.88 1.80
N SER A 582 20.06 8.88 2.27
CA SER A 582 20.55 9.99 1.46
C SER A 582 22.06 10.14 1.60
N LYS A 583 22.68 10.81 0.62
CA LYS A 583 24.10 11.17 0.65
C LYS A 583 24.30 12.50 -0.04
N LEU A 584 24.93 13.42 0.68
CA LEU A 584 25.39 14.71 0.19
C LEU A 584 26.91 14.65 -0.03
N GLU A 585 27.37 15.03 -1.21
CA GLU A 585 28.80 15.14 -1.55
C GLU A 585 29.11 16.56 -2.00
N GLU A 586 30.27 17.06 -1.60
CA GLU A 586 30.74 18.43 -1.86
C GLU A 586 31.74 18.46 -3.02
N PHE A 587 31.66 19.51 -3.83
CA PHE A 587 32.50 19.73 -5.00
C PHE A 587 32.96 21.18 -5.07
N ASP A 588 34.23 21.39 -5.44
CA ASP A 588 34.85 22.71 -5.55
C ASP A 588 34.50 23.44 -6.85
N THR A 589 34.18 22.69 -7.92
CA THR A 589 33.94 23.25 -9.26
C THR A 589 32.65 22.73 -9.89
N SER A 590 32.04 23.55 -10.74
CA SER A 590 30.81 23.19 -11.44
C SER A 590 31.03 21.99 -12.38
N GLU A 591 32.20 21.91 -13.01
CA GLU A 591 32.55 20.89 -14.00
C GLU A 591 32.72 19.52 -13.35
N SER A 592 33.31 19.48 -12.15
CA SER A 592 33.46 18.23 -11.39
C SER A 592 32.11 17.71 -10.91
N ALA A 593 31.24 18.60 -10.41
CA ALA A 593 29.88 18.26 -10.01
C ALA A 593 29.04 17.77 -11.22
N LYS A 594 29.09 18.47 -12.37
CA LYS A 594 28.38 18.07 -13.59
C LYS A 594 28.82 16.68 -14.07
N ARG A 595 30.13 16.42 -14.10
CA ARG A 595 30.66 15.12 -14.53
C ARG A 595 30.18 13.99 -13.62
N ASN A 596 30.28 14.18 -12.31
CA ASN A 596 29.85 13.17 -11.36
C ASN A 596 28.33 12.93 -11.42
N PHE A 597 27.53 13.98 -11.60
CA PHE A 597 26.09 13.86 -11.82
C PHE A 597 25.78 12.99 -13.05
N LYS A 598 26.46 13.24 -14.17
CA LYS A 598 26.29 12.48 -15.42
C LYS A 598 26.73 11.02 -15.27
N GLU A 599 27.83 10.76 -14.57
CA GLU A 599 28.29 9.40 -14.25
C GLU A 599 27.27 8.65 -13.38
N ILE A 600 26.72 9.30 -12.35
CA ILE A 600 25.66 8.72 -11.51
C ILE A 600 24.42 8.41 -12.36
N TYR A 601 23.99 9.36 -13.20
CA TYR A 601 22.85 9.17 -14.09
C TYR A 601 23.08 7.97 -15.02
N ALA A 602 24.25 7.89 -15.66
CA ALA A 602 24.60 6.80 -16.57
C ALA A 602 24.69 5.44 -15.84
N ASP A 603 25.23 5.38 -14.63
CA ASP A 603 25.21 4.14 -13.83
C ASP A 603 23.76 3.72 -13.49
N LYS A 604 22.89 4.64 -13.10
CA LYS A 604 21.52 4.27 -12.69
C LYS A 604 20.60 3.95 -13.85
N THR A 605 20.75 4.61 -14.99
CA THR A 605 19.83 4.46 -16.13
C THR A 605 20.40 3.63 -17.28
N GLY A 606 21.73 3.57 -17.41
CA GLY A 606 22.39 3.00 -18.59
C GLY A 606 22.34 3.90 -19.83
N ASN A 607 22.05 5.19 -19.68
CA ASN A 607 21.99 6.18 -20.76
C ASN A 607 22.83 7.43 -20.41
N GLU A 608 23.35 8.10 -21.42
CA GLU A 608 24.02 9.40 -21.25
C GLU A 608 22.99 10.49 -20.94
N TYR A 609 23.34 11.45 -20.08
CA TYR A 609 22.41 12.48 -19.61
C TYR A 609 22.03 13.48 -20.73
N GLU A 610 22.94 13.72 -21.66
CA GLU A 610 22.74 14.53 -22.86
C GLU A 610 21.69 13.94 -23.80
N GLN A 611 21.50 12.62 -23.79
CA GLN A 611 20.55 11.90 -24.64
C GLN A 611 19.22 11.61 -23.92
N ARG A 612 18.93 12.31 -22.82
CA ARG A 612 17.74 12.08 -21.99
C ARG A 612 16.40 12.19 -22.74
N ASP A 613 16.35 13.01 -23.79
CA ASP A 613 15.12 13.20 -24.59
C ASP A 613 14.83 11.98 -25.49
N ASN A 614 15.84 11.15 -25.76
CA ASN A 614 15.74 9.89 -26.51
C ASN A 614 16.01 8.69 -25.59
N PHE A 615 15.45 8.72 -24.38
CA PHE A 615 15.71 7.71 -23.36
C PHE A 615 15.31 6.30 -23.81
N VAL A 616 16.24 5.34 -23.68
CA VAL A 616 15.95 3.91 -23.91
C VAL A 616 16.07 3.14 -22.60
N LYS A 617 14.97 2.51 -22.17
CA LYS A 617 15.01 1.68 -20.96
C LYS A 617 15.99 0.52 -21.13
N ARG A 618 16.88 0.34 -20.15
CA ARG A 618 17.83 -0.78 -20.08
C ARG A 618 17.41 -1.79 -19.02
N THR A 619 17.67 -3.07 -19.27
CA THR A 619 17.35 -4.17 -18.34
C THR A 619 17.91 -3.93 -16.94
N GLY A 620 17.05 -3.98 -15.92
CA GLY A 620 17.44 -3.83 -14.51
C GLY A 620 17.95 -2.44 -14.11
N ARG A 621 17.99 -1.48 -15.03
CA ARG A 621 18.28 -0.06 -14.76
C ARG A 621 16.99 0.71 -14.51
N MET A 622 17.09 1.87 -13.87
CA MET A 622 15.94 2.70 -13.48
C MET A 622 15.44 3.55 -14.66
N TYR A 623 14.19 4.00 -14.58
CA TYR A 623 13.52 4.83 -15.58
C TYR A 623 13.29 6.26 -15.03
N PRO A 624 13.52 7.32 -15.80
CA PRO A 624 13.24 8.69 -15.37
C PRO A 624 11.75 8.95 -15.28
N ILE A 625 11.28 9.38 -14.11
CA ILE A 625 9.91 9.83 -13.93
C ILE A 625 9.89 11.30 -14.32
N GLU A 626 9.11 11.65 -15.33
CA GLU A 626 8.94 13.03 -15.75
C GLU A 626 8.29 13.82 -14.62
N ILE A 627 9.00 14.84 -14.18
CA ILE A 627 8.54 15.75 -13.15
C ILE A 627 8.56 17.13 -13.75
N GLN A 628 7.39 17.78 -13.75
CA GLN A 628 7.34 19.22 -13.94
C GLN A 628 7.92 19.88 -12.69
N TYR A 629 9.03 20.58 -12.87
CA TYR A 629 9.62 21.44 -11.86
C TYR A 629 9.52 22.86 -12.39
N ASP A 630 8.42 23.52 -12.08
CA ASP A 630 8.23 24.92 -12.44
C ASP A 630 8.18 25.78 -11.18
N ASP A 631 8.44 27.08 -11.33
CA ASP A 631 8.52 28.06 -10.25
C ASP A 631 7.28 28.03 -9.35
N ASP A 632 7.37 27.36 -8.20
CA ASP A 632 6.44 27.59 -7.10
C ASP A 632 6.90 28.88 -6.39
N GLN A 633 6.48 30.04 -6.90
CA GLN A 633 6.34 31.19 -6.02
C GLN A 633 5.35 30.80 -4.95
N LYS A 634 5.85 30.65 -3.71
CA LYS A 634 5.14 30.41 -2.44
C LYS A 634 3.66 30.05 -2.63
N LEU A 635 3.29 28.77 -2.46
CA LEU A 635 1.94 28.44 -2.01
C LEU A 635 1.73 29.18 -0.68
N VAL A 636 1.14 30.37 -0.77
CA VAL A 636 0.94 31.27 0.36
C VAL A 636 -0.03 30.57 1.29
N LYS A 637 0.45 30.16 2.47
CA LYS A 637 -0.44 29.93 3.61
C LYS A 637 -1.35 31.15 3.68
N HIS A 638 -2.67 30.96 3.56
CA HIS A 638 -3.70 32.01 3.53
C HIS A 638 -3.67 32.92 4.78
N GLU A 639 -2.64 33.75 4.92
CA GLU A 639 -2.44 34.68 6.04
C GLU A 639 -2.47 36.15 5.56
N SER A 640 -2.65 36.42 4.26
CA SER A 640 -2.93 37.78 3.77
C SER A 640 -4.41 38.14 3.89
N HIS A 641 -4.89 38.31 5.13
CA HIS A 641 -6.25 38.75 5.48
C HIS A 641 -6.54 40.24 5.19
N PHE A 642 -5.81 40.91 4.30
CA PHE A 642 -5.92 42.37 4.17
C PHE A 642 -7.01 42.87 3.20
N PHE A 643 -7.61 42.00 2.36
CA PHE A 643 -8.67 42.41 1.42
C PHE A 643 -9.93 41.53 1.52
N THR A 644 -11.07 42.17 1.71
CA THR A 644 -12.39 41.51 1.68
C THR A 644 -12.72 41.06 0.26
N SER A 645 -13.10 39.78 0.08
CA SER A 645 -13.54 39.23 -1.22
C SER A 645 -14.83 39.90 -1.69
N LYS A 646 -14.97 40.10 -3.00
CA LYS A 646 -16.18 40.66 -3.64
C LYS A 646 -17.26 39.60 -3.90
N LEU A 647 -16.95 38.32 -3.70
CA LEU A 647 -17.85 37.21 -3.98
C LEU A 647 -18.85 36.99 -2.84
N GLU A 648 -20.02 36.43 -3.17
CA GLU A 648 -20.98 36.00 -2.16
C GLU A 648 -20.38 34.91 -1.25
N ILE A 649 -20.76 34.89 0.03
CA ILE A 649 -20.19 33.96 1.02
C ILE A 649 -20.36 32.48 0.62
N SER A 650 -21.46 32.15 -0.03
CA SER A 650 -21.77 30.81 -0.56
C SER A 650 -20.75 30.39 -1.63
N VAL A 651 -20.43 31.31 -2.56
CA VAL A 651 -19.42 31.12 -3.61
C VAL A 651 -18.02 31.06 -3.00
N GLN A 652 -17.69 31.92 -2.04
CA GLN A 652 -16.40 31.86 -1.33
C GLN A 652 -16.19 30.49 -0.67
N ASN A 653 -17.22 29.96 -0.01
CA ASN A 653 -17.16 28.64 0.64
C ASN A 653 -16.99 27.50 -0.38
N LEU A 654 -17.61 27.61 -1.55
CA LEU A 654 -17.43 26.64 -2.63
C LEU A 654 -16.02 26.69 -3.21
N ILE A 655 -15.46 27.88 -3.46
CA ILE A 655 -14.10 28.04 -3.98
C ILE A 655 -13.07 27.51 -3.00
N LYS A 656 -13.20 27.81 -1.70
CA LYS A 656 -12.37 27.22 -0.64
C LYS A 656 -12.43 25.69 -0.64
N LEU A 657 -13.61 25.12 -0.88
CA LEU A 657 -13.82 23.67 -0.86
C LEU A 657 -13.16 22.97 -2.05
N ILE A 658 -13.31 23.49 -3.27
CA ILE A 658 -12.79 22.82 -4.48
C ILE A 658 -11.28 23.05 -4.69
N PHE A 659 -10.73 24.15 -4.17
CA PHE A 659 -9.29 24.46 -4.21
C PHE A 659 -8.53 24.00 -2.95
N ASP A 660 -9.14 23.16 -2.11
CA ASP A 660 -8.46 22.63 -0.92
C ASP A 660 -7.35 21.62 -1.29
N ILE A 661 -6.11 22.08 -1.17
CA ILE A 661 -4.89 21.29 -1.42
C ILE A 661 -4.82 20.06 -0.52
N ASP A 662 -5.28 20.16 0.73
CA ASP A 662 -5.27 19.02 1.65
C ASP A 662 -6.27 17.93 1.22
N SER A 663 -7.40 18.32 0.65
CA SER A 663 -8.37 17.39 0.04
C SER A 663 -7.78 16.69 -1.20
N MET A 664 -7.08 17.44 -2.07
CA MET A 664 -6.36 16.87 -3.22
C MET A 664 -5.27 15.87 -2.77
N ASN A 665 -4.47 16.25 -1.77
CA ASN A 665 -3.46 15.40 -1.16
C ASN A 665 -4.06 14.11 -0.56
N LYS A 666 -5.15 14.21 0.18
CA LYS A 666 -5.86 13.03 0.74
C LYS A 666 -6.33 12.09 -0.37
N THR A 667 -6.80 12.63 -1.48
CA THR A 667 -7.22 11.82 -2.65
C THR A 667 -6.02 11.07 -3.27
N LEU A 668 -4.85 11.70 -3.38
CA LEU A 668 -3.62 11.00 -3.80
C LEU A 668 -3.25 9.86 -2.84
N MET A 669 -3.37 10.08 -1.53
CA MET A 669 -3.10 9.03 -0.53
C MET A 669 -4.09 7.87 -0.60
N GLU A 670 -5.37 8.16 -0.85
CA GLU A 670 -6.42 7.14 -1.05
C GLU A 670 -6.06 6.22 -2.22
N PHE A 671 -5.50 6.77 -3.29
CA PHE A 671 -4.97 6.01 -4.42
C PHE A 671 -3.60 5.34 -4.16
N HIS A 672 -3.12 5.35 -2.92
CA HIS A 672 -1.82 4.81 -2.52
C HIS A 672 -0.65 5.42 -3.28
N ILE A 673 -0.73 6.68 -3.70
CA ILE A 673 0.37 7.37 -4.37
C ILE A 673 1.34 7.94 -3.35
N ASP A 674 2.65 7.76 -3.57
CA ASP A 674 3.67 8.34 -2.69
C ASP A 674 3.83 9.84 -2.98
N MET A 675 3.19 10.66 -2.15
CA MET A 675 3.25 12.12 -2.23
C MET A 675 4.66 12.72 -2.03
N ASP A 676 5.61 12.00 -1.43
CA ASP A 676 7.00 12.52 -1.34
C ASP A 676 7.70 12.45 -2.71
N LYS A 677 7.29 11.50 -3.56
CA LYS A 677 7.93 11.22 -4.86
C LYS A 677 7.16 11.81 -6.03
N MET A 678 5.83 11.81 -5.93
CA MET A 678 4.91 12.46 -6.87
C MET A 678 3.95 13.40 -6.11
N PRO A 679 4.46 14.49 -5.49
CA PRO A 679 3.61 15.56 -4.98
C PRO A 679 2.84 16.23 -6.13
N LEU A 680 1.76 16.93 -5.79
CA LEU A 680 0.83 17.55 -6.75
C LEU A 680 1.53 18.32 -7.88
N GLY A 681 2.49 19.18 -7.54
CA GLY A 681 3.22 20.00 -8.50
C GLY A 681 4.18 19.25 -9.44
N LYS A 682 4.27 17.94 -9.32
CA LYS A 682 5.16 17.08 -10.12
C LYS A 682 4.41 16.14 -11.07
N LEU A 683 3.08 16.14 -11.05
CA LEU A 683 2.26 15.36 -11.98
C LEU A 683 2.43 15.92 -13.40
N SER A 684 2.87 15.09 -14.34
CA SER A 684 2.98 15.44 -15.76
C SER A 684 1.80 14.87 -16.55
N ALA A 685 1.11 15.69 -17.33
CA ALA A 685 0.05 15.23 -18.24
C ALA A 685 0.54 14.14 -19.21
N HIS A 686 1.78 14.24 -19.69
CA HIS A 686 2.39 13.24 -20.58
C HIS A 686 2.62 11.90 -19.87
N GLN A 687 3.02 11.94 -18.59
CA GLN A 687 3.18 10.76 -17.75
C GLN A 687 1.83 10.04 -17.53
N ILE A 688 0.76 10.80 -17.26
CA ILE A 688 -0.61 10.28 -17.09
C ILE A 688 -1.12 9.66 -18.42
N GLN A 689 -0.89 10.32 -19.56
CA GLN A 689 -1.22 9.77 -20.88
C GLN A 689 -0.47 8.47 -21.18
N SER A 690 0.82 8.41 -20.85
CA SER A 690 1.63 7.19 -20.98
C SER A 690 1.10 6.07 -20.09
N ALA A 691 0.69 6.39 -18.86
CA ALA A 691 0.05 5.43 -17.96
C ALA A 691 -1.26 4.87 -18.53
N TYR A 692 -2.12 5.71 -19.13
CA TYR A 692 -3.33 5.24 -19.82
C TYR A 692 -3.02 4.22 -20.92
N ARG A 693 -1.99 4.48 -21.75
CA ARG A 693 -1.58 3.56 -22.83
C ARG A 693 -1.19 2.20 -22.28
N VAL A 694 -0.44 2.16 -21.16
CA VAL A 694 -0.06 0.90 -20.51
C VAL A 694 -1.28 0.19 -19.94
N VAL A 695 -2.21 0.90 -19.29
CA VAL A 695 -3.45 0.30 -18.77
C VAL A 695 -4.31 -0.28 -19.90
N LYS A 696 -4.40 0.39 -21.05
CA LYS A 696 -5.06 -0.12 -22.26
C LYS A 696 -4.37 -1.36 -22.83
N GLU A 697 -3.04 -1.43 -22.77
CA GLU A 697 -2.30 -2.63 -23.16
C GLU A 697 -2.61 -3.82 -22.24
N ILE A 698 -2.64 -3.60 -20.91
CA ILE A 698 -3.03 -4.64 -19.95
C ILE A 698 -4.44 -5.16 -20.27
N TYR A 699 -5.39 -4.26 -20.53
CA TYR A 699 -6.73 -4.63 -20.96
C TYR A 699 -6.72 -5.54 -22.20
N ASN A 700 -6.00 -5.15 -23.26
CA ASN A 700 -5.92 -5.94 -24.49
C ASN A 700 -5.28 -7.33 -24.26
N VAL A 701 -4.29 -7.43 -23.36
CA VAL A 701 -3.66 -8.71 -23.00
C VAL A 701 -4.62 -9.62 -22.25
N LEU A 702 -5.49 -9.08 -21.38
CA LEU A 702 -6.53 -9.88 -20.72
C LEU A 702 -7.59 -10.40 -21.70
N GLU A 703 -8.02 -9.56 -22.65
CA GLU A 703 -9.01 -9.94 -23.68
C GLU A 703 -8.50 -11.04 -24.63
N CYS A 704 -7.21 -11.02 -25.00
CA CYS A 704 -6.62 -12.01 -25.91
C CYS A 704 -6.25 -13.35 -25.23
N GLY A 705 -6.53 -13.50 -23.94
CA GLY A 705 -6.06 -14.62 -23.12
C GLY A 705 -4.75 -14.30 -22.38
N SER A 706 -4.72 -14.66 -21.08
CA SER A 706 -3.66 -14.26 -20.15
C SER A 706 -2.28 -14.80 -20.56
N ASN A 707 -1.42 -13.89 -21.05
CA ASN A 707 0.02 -14.11 -21.10
C ASN A 707 0.63 -13.46 -19.85
N THR A 708 0.89 -14.26 -18.82
CA THR A 708 1.41 -13.78 -17.53
C THR A 708 2.69 -12.97 -17.67
N ALA A 709 3.58 -13.29 -18.63
CA ALA A 709 4.81 -12.53 -18.83
C ALA A 709 4.54 -11.12 -19.36
N LYS A 710 3.62 -10.98 -20.33
CA LYS A 710 3.17 -9.68 -20.84
C LYS A 710 2.44 -8.86 -19.78
N LEU A 711 1.62 -9.50 -18.93
CA LEU A 711 0.94 -8.82 -17.82
C LEU A 711 1.93 -8.30 -16.78
N ILE A 712 2.91 -9.12 -16.37
CA ILE A 712 3.97 -8.69 -15.44
C ILE A 712 4.73 -7.50 -16.04
N ASP A 713 5.03 -7.55 -17.33
CA ASP A 713 5.73 -6.48 -18.03
C ASP A 713 4.97 -5.16 -18.02
N ALA A 714 3.72 -5.17 -18.48
CA ALA A 714 2.89 -3.97 -18.51
C ALA A 714 2.62 -3.45 -17.09
N THR A 715 2.46 -4.34 -16.09
CA THR A 715 2.30 -3.94 -14.69
C THR A 715 3.57 -3.28 -14.13
N ASN A 716 4.76 -3.83 -14.41
CA ASN A 716 6.05 -3.22 -14.04
C ASN A 716 6.18 -1.81 -14.64
N ARG A 717 5.79 -1.64 -15.91
CA ARG A 717 5.77 -0.33 -16.58
C ARG A 717 4.82 0.63 -15.88
N PHE A 718 3.58 0.23 -15.64
CA PHE A 718 2.56 1.09 -15.01
C PHE A 718 3.03 1.62 -13.65
N TYR A 719 3.46 0.76 -12.73
CA TYR A 719 3.90 1.19 -11.39
C TYR A 719 5.27 1.89 -11.39
N THR A 720 6.07 1.74 -12.44
CA THR A 720 7.26 2.58 -12.61
C THR A 720 6.88 3.99 -13.06
N LEU A 721 5.86 4.11 -13.92
CA LEU A 721 5.36 5.40 -14.40
C LEU A 721 4.60 6.16 -13.30
N ILE A 722 3.77 5.48 -12.51
CA ILE A 722 2.98 6.06 -11.42
C ILE A 722 3.45 5.44 -10.09
N PRO A 723 4.28 6.13 -9.30
CA PRO A 723 4.85 5.59 -8.05
C PRO A 723 3.80 5.29 -6.98
N HIS A 724 3.50 4.01 -6.79
CA HIS A 724 2.59 3.52 -5.76
C HIS A 724 3.31 3.11 -4.48
N ASN A 725 2.66 3.30 -3.35
CA ASN A 725 3.08 2.87 -2.02
C ASN A 725 2.51 1.50 -1.69
N PHE A 726 3.30 0.46 -1.89
CA PHE A 726 2.97 -0.92 -1.44
C PHE A 726 3.55 -1.25 -0.06
N GLY A 727 4.07 -0.26 0.67
CA GLY A 727 4.87 -0.50 1.87
C GLY A 727 6.04 -1.45 1.56
N VAL A 728 6.20 -2.51 2.37
CA VAL A 728 7.19 -3.58 2.14
C VAL A 728 6.63 -4.79 1.37
N GLN A 729 5.35 -4.72 1.00
CA GLN A 729 4.67 -5.80 0.32
C GLN A 729 4.99 -5.78 -1.18
N LEU A 730 4.79 -6.93 -1.81
CA LEU A 730 4.96 -7.10 -3.24
C LEU A 730 3.95 -6.21 -4.01
N PRO A 731 4.36 -5.44 -5.04
CA PRO A 731 3.42 -4.77 -5.93
C PRO A 731 2.42 -5.75 -6.54
N THR A 732 1.14 -5.40 -6.52
CA THR A 732 0.04 -6.30 -6.94
C THR A 732 0.01 -6.47 -8.45
N LEU A 733 -0.04 -7.70 -8.96
CA LEU A 733 -0.22 -7.91 -10.40
C LEU A 733 -1.61 -7.40 -10.85
N ILE A 734 -1.67 -6.69 -11.97
CA ILE A 734 -2.94 -6.22 -12.55
C ILE A 734 -3.46 -7.33 -13.47
N GLU A 735 -4.47 -8.06 -13.02
CA GLU A 735 -4.97 -9.27 -13.70
C GLU A 735 -6.49 -9.34 -13.83
N THR A 736 -7.23 -8.33 -13.35
CA THR A 736 -8.71 -8.28 -13.42
C THR A 736 -9.22 -7.00 -14.06
N HIS A 737 -10.40 -7.05 -14.69
CA HIS A 737 -11.06 -5.87 -15.25
C HIS A 737 -11.44 -4.83 -14.20
N GLN A 738 -11.74 -5.27 -12.96
CA GLN A 738 -12.02 -4.35 -11.85
C GLN A 738 -10.79 -3.51 -11.49
N GLN A 739 -9.61 -4.14 -11.38
CA GLN A 739 -8.38 -3.39 -11.12
C GLN A 739 -8.09 -2.37 -12.23
N ILE A 740 -8.30 -2.72 -13.50
CA ILE A 740 -8.11 -1.80 -14.63
C ILE A 740 -9.08 -0.61 -14.51
N GLU A 741 -10.32 -0.85 -14.07
CA GLU A 741 -11.30 0.19 -13.86
C GLU A 741 -10.93 1.13 -12.71
N ASP A 742 -10.50 0.59 -11.58
CA ASP A 742 -10.04 1.37 -10.43
C ASP A 742 -8.83 2.23 -10.81
N LEU A 743 -7.88 1.67 -11.57
CA LEU A 743 -6.72 2.39 -12.09
C LEU A 743 -7.10 3.48 -13.10
N ARG A 744 -8.11 3.23 -13.95
CA ARG A 744 -8.64 4.24 -14.87
C ARG A 744 -9.23 5.42 -14.10
N GLN A 745 -10.11 5.15 -13.13
CA GLN A 745 -10.74 6.17 -12.31
C GLN A 745 -9.70 6.98 -11.52
N MET A 746 -8.65 6.32 -11.02
CA MET A 746 -7.50 6.99 -10.42
C MET A 746 -6.83 7.96 -11.41
N LEU A 747 -6.47 7.50 -12.61
CA LEU A 747 -5.82 8.35 -13.61
C LEU A 747 -6.72 9.53 -14.05
N ASP A 748 -8.04 9.31 -14.11
CA ASP A 748 -9.01 10.36 -14.43
C ASP A 748 -8.95 11.46 -13.36
N SER A 749 -8.98 11.08 -12.08
CA SER A 749 -8.82 12.03 -10.97
C SER A 749 -7.44 12.68 -10.90
N LEU A 750 -6.36 11.97 -11.23
CA LEU A 750 -5.02 12.56 -11.29
C LEU A 750 -4.93 13.65 -12.37
N ALA A 751 -5.55 13.43 -13.53
CA ALA A 751 -5.59 14.41 -14.60
C ALA A 751 -6.36 15.67 -14.19
N GLU A 752 -7.48 15.53 -13.48
CA GLU A 752 -8.24 16.69 -12.98
C GLU A 752 -7.51 17.44 -11.85
N ILE A 753 -6.81 16.72 -10.99
CA ILE A 753 -5.98 17.29 -9.92
C ILE A 753 -4.78 18.06 -10.51
N GLU A 754 -4.13 17.53 -11.55
CA GLU A 754 -3.04 18.22 -12.25
C GLU A 754 -3.52 19.53 -12.86
N VAL A 755 -4.68 19.53 -13.52
CA VAL A 755 -5.32 20.76 -14.04
C VAL A 755 -5.63 21.74 -12.91
N ALA A 756 -6.18 21.26 -11.79
CA ALA A 756 -6.50 22.11 -10.65
C ALA A 756 -5.24 22.79 -10.07
N TYR A 757 -4.15 22.02 -9.95
CA TYR A 757 -2.88 22.53 -9.46
C TYR A 757 -2.22 23.50 -10.44
N SER A 758 -2.30 23.23 -11.75
CA SER A 758 -1.84 24.14 -12.80
C SER A 758 -2.55 25.50 -12.73
N ILE A 759 -3.86 25.50 -12.45
CA ILE A 759 -4.65 26.73 -12.25
C ILE A 759 -4.18 27.51 -11.02
N ILE A 760 -4.03 26.87 -9.86
CA ILE A 760 -3.54 27.50 -8.63
C ILE A 760 -2.16 28.14 -8.86
N LYS A 761 -1.31 27.47 -9.64
CA LYS A 761 0.05 27.91 -9.91
C LYS A 761 0.14 29.09 -10.89
N SER A 762 -0.83 29.22 -11.79
CA SER A 762 -0.87 30.29 -12.80
C SER A 762 -1.23 31.68 -12.26
N GLU A 763 -1.35 31.82 -10.94
CA GLU A 763 -1.70 33.07 -10.29
C GLU A 763 -0.56 34.08 -10.33
N ASP A 764 -0.78 35.19 -11.02
CA ASP A 764 0.02 36.39 -10.81
C ASP A 764 -0.23 36.87 -9.38
N VAL A 765 0.83 36.83 -8.56
CA VAL A 765 0.84 37.38 -7.20
C VAL A 765 0.80 38.91 -7.29
N SER A 766 -0.32 39.46 -7.74
CA SER A 766 -0.59 40.88 -7.61
C SER A 766 -1.18 41.11 -6.23
N ASP A 767 -0.55 41.98 -5.44
CA ASP A 767 -0.97 42.34 -4.06
C ASP A 767 -2.32 43.08 -4.00
N ALA A 768 -3.08 43.16 -5.09
CA ALA A 768 -4.24 44.05 -5.24
C ALA A 768 -5.61 43.37 -5.05
N CYS A 769 -5.69 42.05 -4.83
CA CYS A 769 -6.96 41.32 -4.78
C CYS A 769 -6.95 40.11 -3.83
N ASN A 770 -8.14 39.68 -3.40
CA ASN A 770 -8.29 38.51 -2.54
C ASN A 770 -7.93 37.23 -3.33
N PRO A 771 -7.12 36.29 -2.80
CA PRO A 771 -6.76 35.06 -3.50
C PRO A 771 -7.96 34.24 -3.99
N LEU A 772 -9.06 34.21 -3.25
CA LEU A 772 -10.28 33.51 -3.65
C LEU A 772 -10.91 34.11 -4.92
N ASP A 773 -10.80 35.43 -5.08
CA ASP A 773 -11.31 36.12 -6.26
C ASP A 773 -10.46 35.77 -7.50
N ASN A 774 -9.15 35.53 -7.32
CA ASN A 774 -8.25 35.04 -8.37
C ASN A 774 -8.57 33.61 -8.76
N HIS A 775 -8.69 32.70 -7.78
CA HIS A 775 -9.10 31.31 -8.02
C HIS A 775 -10.43 31.26 -8.79
N TYR A 776 -11.39 32.09 -8.39
CA TYR A 776 -12.69 32.21 -9.05
C TYR A 776 -12.59 32.76 -10.48
N ALA A 777 -11.73 33.74 -10.74
CA ALA A 777 -11.52 34.25 -12.09
C ALA A 777 -10.91 33.18 -13.02
N GLN A 778 -9.97 32.37 -12.52
CA GLN A 778 -9.28 31.36 -13.32
C GLN A 778 -10.15 30.18 -13.75
N ILE A 779 -11.20 29.83 -12.98
CA ILE A 779 -12.17 28.80 -13.42
C ILE A 779 -13.07 29.26 -14.57
N LYS A 780 -13.00 30.54 -14.99
CA LYS A 780 -13.69 31.10 -16.17
C LYS A 780 -15.18 30.74 -16.21
N THR A 781 -15.81 30.75 -15.04
CA THR A 781 -17.19 30.30 -14.84
C THR A 781 -17.89 31.24 -13.87
N GLN A 782 -19.05 31.75 -14.29
CA GLN A 782 -19.90 32.55 -13.42
C GLN A 782 -20.78 31.62 -12.57
N LEU A 783 -20.71 31.77 -11.26
CA LEU A 783 -21.50 31.06 -10.26
C LEU A 783 -22.39 32.05 -9.52
N VAL A 784 -23.70 31.83 -9.55
CA VAL A 784 -24.69 32.66 -8.84
C VAL A 784 -25.48 31.76 -7.91
N ALA A 785 -25.50 32.05 -6.61
CA ALA A 785 -26.29 31.26 -5.68
C ALA A 785 -27.79 31.42 -5.99
N LEU A 786 -28.50 30.30 -6.04
CA LEU A 786 -29.93 30.30 -6.28
C LEU A 786 -30.65 30.57 -4.96
N ASP A 787 -31.61 31.50 -4.97
CA ASP A 787 -32.44 31.78 -3.80
C ASP A 787 -33.25 30.53 -3.43
N LYS A 788 -33.15 30.12 -2.16
CA LYS A 788 -33.83 28.94 -1.60
C LYS A 788 -35.35 29.08 -1.61
N ASN A 789 -35.86 30.31 -1.70
CA ASN A 789 -37.29 30.59 -1.78
C ASN A 789 -37.82 30.67 -3.22
N SER A 790 -36.95 30.54 -4.23
CA SER A 790 -37.37 30.60 -5.64
C SER A 790 -38.14 29.36 -6.06
N GLU A 791 -39.07 29.54 -7.01
CA GLU A 791 -39.78 28.42 -7.65
C GLU A 791 -38.80 27.46 -8.34
N GLU A 792 -37.75 28.00 -8.96
CA GLU A 792 -36.66 27.23 -9.57
C GLU A 792 -35.99 26.30 -8.55
N PHE A 793 -35.67 26.79 -7.34
CA PHE A 793 -35.10 25.97 -6.28
C PHE A 793 -36.06 24.87 -5.79
N SER A 794 -37.36 25.16 -5.73
CA SER A 794 -38.39 24.20 -5.34
C SER A 794 -38.49 23.03 -6.33
N ILE A 795 -38.51 23.33 -7.64
CA ILE A 795 -38.52 22.30 -8.71
C ILE A 795 -37.26 21.43 -8.62
N LEU A 796 -36.09 22.04 -8.45
CA LEU A 796 -34.82 21.32 -8.33
C LEU A 796 -34.74 20.46 -7.06
N SER A 797 -35.27 20.96 -5.95
CA SER A 797 -35.36 20.21 -4.69
C SER A 797 -36.30 19.01 -4.82
N GLN A 798 -37.41 19.18 -5.53
CA GLN A 798 -38.32 18.09 -5.84
C GLN A 798 -37.65 17.02 -6.72
N TYR A 799 -36.82 17.42 -7.68
CA TYR A 799 -36.04 16.49 -8.52
C TYR A 799 -35.07 15.65 -7.69
N VAL A 800 -34.34 16.26 -6.74
CA VAL A 800 -33.48 15.52 -5.81
C VAL A 800 -34.31 14.55 -4.95
N LYS A 801 -35.41 15.00 -4.36
CA LYS A 801 -36.25 14.19 -3.48
C LYS A 801 -36.86 12.97 -4.21
N ASN A 802 -37.40 13.19 -5.40
CA ASN A 802 -38.14 12.16 -6.13
C ASN A 802 -37.25 11.10 -6.77
N THR A 803 -36.00 11.42 -7.08
CA THR A 803 -35.11 10.55 -7.87
C THR A 803 -33.99 9.90 -7.03
N HIS A 804 -34.18 9.85 -5.71
CA HIS A 804 -33.35 9.05 -4.82
C HIS A 804 -33.80 7.59 -4.89
N ALA A 805 -32.89 6.70 -5.30
CA ALA A 805 -33.25 5.34 -5.65
C ALA A 805 -33.41 4.45 -4.42
N SER A 806 -34.37 3.53 -4.47
CA SER A 806 -34.70 2.62 -3.37
C SER A 806 -33.57 1.64 -3.01
N THR A 807 -32.60 1.40 -3.91
CA THR A 807 -31.41 0.56 -3.63
C THR A 807 -30.25 1.34 -3.02
N HIS A 808 -30.32 2.68 -2.95
CA HIS A 808 -29.25 3.55 -2.43
C HIS A 808 -29.62 4.14 -1.06
N LYS A 809 -30.06 3.27 -0.13
CA LYS A 809 -30.53 3.65 1.21
C LYS A 809 -29.41 3.81 2.26
N SER A 810 -28.15 3.62 1.88
CA SER A 810 -27.02 3.77 2.80
C SER A 810 -26.78 5.22 3.22
N TYR A 811 -27.31 6.18 2.47
CA TYR A 811 -27.25 7.60 2.78
C TYR A 811 -28.50 8.34 2.28
N ASP A 812 -28.81 9.45 2.96
CA ASP A 812 -29.75 10.47 2.48
C ASP A 812 -29.00 11.68 1.92
N LEU A 813 -29.61 12.38 0.96
CA LEU A 813 -29.07 13.60 0.37
C LEU A 813 -29.75 14.84 0.93
N LYS A 814 -28.96 15.76 1.50
CA LYS A 814 -29.43 17.09 1.91
C LYS A 814 -28.80 18.16 1.04
N ILE A 815 -29.62 18.97 0.39
CA ILE A 815 -29.15 20.13 -0.38
C ILE A 815 -28.64 21.19 0.60
N VAL A 816 -27.39 21.59 0.45
CA VAL A 816 -26.78 22.69 1.21
C VAL A 816 -27.02 23.99 0.45
N ASP A 817 -26.54 24.07 -0.80
CA ASP A 817 -26.71 25.20 -1.70
C ASP A 817 -26.80 24.73 -3.16
N VAL A 818 -27.42 25.55 -4.01
CA VAL A 818 -27.50 25.36 -5.46
C VAL A 818 -26.96 26.61 -6.13
N PHE A 819 -26.05 26.45 -7.09
CA PHE A 819 -25.47 27.53 -7.86
C PHE A 819 -25.91 27.41 -9.31
N LYS A 820 -26.37 28.50 -9.91
CA LYS A 820 -26.52 28.61 -11.36
C LYS A 820 -25.14 28.79 -11.97
N VAL A 821 -24.84 27.97 -12.97
CA VAL A 821 -23.53 27.87 -13.62
C VAL A 821 -23.64 28.46 -15.02
N SER A 822 -22.69 29.34 -15.38
CA SER A 822 -22.54 29.83 -16.75
C SER A 822 -21.05 29.85 -17.11
N ARG A 823 -20.64 28.86 -17.89
CA ARG A 823 -19.23 28.70 -18.29
C ARG A 823 -18.90 29.54 -19.51
N GLN A 824 -17.69 30.11 -19.53
CA GLN A 824 -17.25 30.93 -20.66
C GLN A 824 -17.24 30.11 -21.97
N GLY A 825 -17.96 30.59 -22.98
CA GLY A 825 -18.02 29.97 -24.31
C GLY A 825 -18.93 28.74 -24.44
N GLU A 826 -19.41 28.14 -23.35
CA GLU A 826 -20.24 26.92 -23.40
C GLU A 826 -21.58 27.17 -24.09
N ALA A 827 -22.26 28.28 -23.78
CA ALA A 827 -23.51 28.66 -24.45
C ALA A 827 -23.33 28.88 -25.97
N ARG A 828 -22.15 29.36 -26.40
CA ARG A 828 -21.82 29.52 -27.83
C ARG A 828 -21.59 28.16 -28.49
N ARG A 829 -20.88 27.25 -27.81
CA ARG A 829 -20.61 25.89 -28.28
C ARG A 829 -21.89 25.04 -28.36
N PHE A 830 -22.80 25.22 -27.41
CA PHE A 830 -24.09 24.52 -27.35
C PHE A 830 -25.15 25.09 -28.31
N LYS A 831 -24.94 26.31 -28.85
CA LYS A 831 -25.88 26.99 -29.75
C LYS A 831 -26.41 26.13 -30.91
N PRO A 832 -25.60 25.29 -31.61
CA PRO A 832 -26.10 24.41 -32.67
C PRO A 832 -27.13 23.39 -32.18
N PHE A 833 -26.98 22.91 -30.94
CA PHE A 833 -27.82 21.87 -30.34
C PHE A 833 -29.09 22.39 -29.67
N LYS A 834 -29.24 23.72 -29.49
CA LYS A 834 -30.48 24.33 -29.00
C LYS A 834 -31.71 24.04 -29.87
N LYS A 835 -31.50 23.74 -31.16
CA LYS A 835 -32.57 23.35 -32.10
C LYS A 835 -32.86 21.85 -32.09
N LEU A 836 -31.97 21.04 -31.51
CA LEU A 836 -32.15 19.59 -31.43
C LEU A 836 -33.27 19.29 -30.43
N HIS A 837 -34.15 18.35 -30.78
CA HIS A 837 -35.24 17.91 -29.92
C HIS A 837 -34.71 17.05 -28.75
N ASN A 838 -35.58 16.67 -27.81
CA ASN A 838 -35.24 15.80 -26.68
C ASN A 838 -34.05 16.34 -25.86
N ARG A 839 -34.19 17.57 -25.33
CA ARG A 839 -33.22 18.17 -24.42
C ARG A 839 -33.68 17.94 -22.99
N LYS A 840 -32.83 17.30 -22.19
CA LYS A 840 -33.14 16.94 -20.80
C LYS A 840 -32.15 17.58 -19.83
N LEU A 841 -32.61 17.91 -18.64
CA LEU A 841 -31.77 18.31 -17.52
C LEU A 841 -31.37 17.06 -16.70
N LEU A 842 -30.11 16.63 -16.81
CA LEU A 842 -29.66 15.35 -16.26
C LEU A 842 -28.48 15.49 -15.28
N TRP A 843 -28.39 14.54 -14.36
CA TRP A 843 -27.43 14.50 -13.27
C TRP A 843 -26.07 13.94 -13.71
N HIS A 844 -25.01 14.60 -13.25
CA HIS A 844 -23.64 14.10 -13.34
C HIS A 844 -22.94 14.29 -11.98
N GLY A 845 -22.35 13.22 -11.45
CA GLY A 845 -21.59 13.25 -10.21
C GLY A 845 -20.14 12.88 -10.47
N SER A 846 -19.24 13.44 -9.67
CA SER A 846 -17.79 13.20 -9.75
C SER A 846 -17.17 13.48 -8.38
N ARG A 847 -15.94 13.00 -8.14
CA ARG A 847 -15.16 13.32 -6.93
C ARG A 847 -15.03 14.84 -6.78
N LEU A 848 -15.05 15.32 -5.53
CA LEU A 848 -14.94 16.73 -5.18
C LEU A 848 -13.73 17.43 -5.84
N THR A 849 -12.58 16.75 -5.84
CA THR A 849 -11.31 17.24 -6.40
C THR A 849 -11.33 17.48 -7.90
N ASN A 850 -12.27 16.86 -8.63
CA ASN A 850 -12.36 16.99 -10.08
C ASN A 850 -13.09 18.29 -10.52
N PHE A 851 -13.80 18.96 -9.61
CA PHE A 851 -14.68 20.08 -9.97
C PHE A 851 -13.94 21.33 -10.44
N VAL A 852 -12.68 21.54 -10.03
CA VAL A 852 -11.88 22.66 -10.56
C VAL A 852 -11.66 22.49 -12.07
N GLY A 853 -11.25 21.29 -12.50
CA GLY A 853 -11.07 20.95 -13.91
C GLY A 853 -12.38 20.94 -14.70
N ILE A 854 -13.46 20.41 -14.11
CA ILE A 854 -14.79 20.40 -14.75
C ILE A 854 -15.36 21.82 -14.94
N LEU A 855 -15.25 22.71 -13.94
CA LEU A 855 -15.74 24.09 -14.08
C LEU A 855 -14.89 24.87 -15.09
N SER A 856 -13.57 24.72 -15.06
CA SER A 856 -12.67 25.41 -16.00
C SER A 856 -12.81 24.91 -17.44
N HIS A 857 -12.63 23.60 -17.68
CA HIS A 857 -12.53 23.03 -19.04
C HIS A 857 -13.82 22.36 -19.51
N GLY A 858 -14.67 21.92 -18.59
CA GLY A 858 -15.96 21.29 -18.87
C GLY A 858 -15.95 19.80 -18.66
N LEU A 859 -17.11 19.19 -18.86
CA LEU A 859 -17.17 17.73 -18.98
C LEU A 859 -16.44 17.31 -20.27
N ARG A 860 -15.48 16.41 -20.11
CA ARG A 860 -14.62 15.89 -21.18
C ARG A 860 -14.92 14.42 -21.42
N ILE A 861 -14.73 14.00 -22.67
CA ILE A 861 -14.72 12.58 -23.01
C ILE A 861 -13.35 12.02 -22.64
N ALA A 862 -13.33 10.80 -22.14
CA ALA A 862 -12.10 10.10 -21.81
C ALA A 862 -11.11 10.07 -22.99
N PRO A 863 -9.80 10.21 -22.74
CA PRO A 863 -8.81 10.30 -23.81
C PRO A 863 -8.76 9.01 -24.66
N PRO A 864 -8.36 9.08 -25.94
CA PRO A 864 -8.22 7.90 -26.81
C PRO A 864 -7.33 6.78 -26.23
N GLU A 865 -6.34 7.17 -25.43
CA GLU A 865 -5.41 6.31 -24.70
C GLU A 865 -6.06 5.48 -23.60
N ALA A 866 -7.17 5.94 -23.00
CA ALA A 866 -7.82 5.23 -21.89
C ALA A 866 -8.31 3.83 -22.33
N PRO A 867 -8.31 2.82 -21.43
CA PRO A 867 -8.88 1.51 -21.73
C PRO A 867 -10.39 1.61 -22.03
N PRO A 868 -10.97 0.64 -22.76
CA PRO A 868 -12.41 0.60 -23.01
C PRO A 868 -13.22 0.06 -21.82
N THR A 869 -12.60 -0.63 -20.87
CA THR A 869 -13.29 -1.11 -19.66
C THR A 869 -13.86 0.04 -18.84
N GLY A 870 -14.96 -0.22 -18.11
CA GLY A 870 -15.69 0.78 -17.32
C GLY A 870 -16.77 1.56 -18.06
N TYR A 871 -16.65 1.64 -19.38
CA TYR A 871 -17.60 2.39 -20.20
C TYR A 871 -18.62 1.45 -20.83
N MET A 872 -19.75 1.24 -20.14
CA MET A 872 -20.80 0.31 -20.57
C MET A 872 -21.26 0.53 -22.02
N PHE A 873 -21.22 1.78 -22.49
CA PHE A 873 -21.62 2.20 -23.82
C PHE A 873 -20.51 2.93 -24.60
N GLY A 874 -19.24 2.69 -24.27
CA GLY A 874 -18.12 3.38 -24.92
C GLY A 874 -17.81 4.76 -24.34
N LYS A 875 -16.73 5.39 -24.84
CA LYS A 875 -16.21 6.65 -24.30
C LYS A 875 -17.13 7.81 -24.66
N GLY A 876 -17.80 8.36 -23.66
CA GLY A 876 -18.68 9.52 -23.79
C GLY A 876 -18.86 10.21 -22.45
N ILE A 877 -19.73 11.23 -22.40
CA ILE A 877 -20.12 11.87 -21.15
C ILE A 877 -21.40 11.20 -20.66
N TYR A 878 -21.33 10.59 -19.47
CA TYR A 878 -22.42 9.82 -18.87
C TYR A 878 -23.25 10.69 -17.94
N PHE A 879 -24.57 10.59 -18.08
CA PHE A 879 -25.57 11.25 -17.25
C PHE A 879 -26.61 10.25 -16.76
N ALA A 880 -27.28 10.58 -15.64
CA ALA A 880 -28.43 9.84 -15.13
C ALA A 880 -29.61 10.78 -14.90
N ASP A 881 -30.82 10.22 -14.94
CA ASP A 881 -32.05 10.89 -14.48
C ASP A 881 -32.31 10.65 -12.98
N MET A 882 -31.56 9.72 -12.37
CA MET A 882 -31.60 9.40 -10.94
C MET A 882 -30.49 10.10 -10.17
N VAL A 883 -30.82 11.03 -9.25
CA VAL A 883 -29.80 11.75 -8.46
C VAL A 883 -28.87 10.82 -7.71
N SER A 884 -29.42 9.81 -7.01
CA SER A 884 -28.61 8.90 -6.19
C SER A 884 -27.62 8.05 -7.00
N LYS A 885 -27.92 7.76 -8.28
CA LYS A 885 -27.00 7.05 -9.17
C LYS A 885 -25.77 7.89 -9.46
N SER A 886 -25.98 9.16 -9.83
CA SER A 886 -24.89 10.12 -10.02
C SER A 886 -24.18 10.43 -8.70
N ALA A 887 -24.90 10.49 -7.58
CA ALA A 887 -24.34 10.80 -6.25
C ALA A 887 -23.29 9.78 -5.79
N ASN A 888 -23.41 8.50 -6.18
CA ASN A 888 -22.40 7.48 -5.88
C ASN A 888 -21.02 7.80 -6.47
N TYR A 889 -20.96 8.54 -7.59
CA TYR A 889 -19.70 8.96 -8.20
C TYR A 889 -19.01 10.13 -7.47
N CYS A 890 -19.66 10.72 -6.45
CA CYS A 890 -19.04 11.73 -5.60
C CYS A 890 -17.99 11.14 -4.65
N CYS A 891 -18.02 9.82 -4.41
CA CYS A 891 -17.11 9.09 -3.51
C CYS A 891 -17.00 9.74 -2.11
N THR A 892 -18.13 10.18 -1.54
CA THR A 892 -18.17 10.75 -0.19
C THR A 892 -18.05 9.63 0.87
N SER A 893 -17.83 10.02 2.13
CA SER A 893 -17.76 9.11 3.26
C SER A 893 -18.34 9.75 4.52
N GLN A 894 -18.44 9.01 5.63
CA GLN A 894 -18.85 9.59 6.92
C GLN A 894 -17.91 10.71 7.38
N GLN A 895 -16.60 10.58 7.12
CA GLN A 895 -15.60 11.55 7.52
C GLN A 895 -15.56 12.75 6.56
N ASN A 896 -15.96 12.57 5.30
CA ASN A 896 -16.07 13.61 4.29
C ASN A 896 -17.42 13.51 3.57
N SER A 897 -18.47 14.02 4.21
CA SER A 897 -19.86 13.89 3.76
C SER A 897 -20.27 14.89 2.68
N THR A 898 -19.42 15.87 2.36
CA THR A 898 -19.78 16.91 1.38
C THR A 898 -19.45 16.44 -0.03
N GLY A 899 -20.45 16.44 -0.91
CA GLY A 899 -20.29 16.12 -2.33
C GLY A 899 -20.81 17.25 -3.23
N LEU A 900 -20.30 17.29 -4.46
CA LEU A 900 -20.76 18.20 -5.49
C LEU A 900 -21.38 17.40 -6.64
N MET A 901 -22.46 17.93 -7.21
CA MET A 901 -23.19 17.32 -8.33
C MET A 901 -23.63 18.36 -9.35
N LEU A 902 -23.66 18.00 -10.62
CA LEU A 902 -24.08 18.87 -11.72
C LEU A 902 -25.47 18.48 -12.23
N LEU A 903 -26.24 19.49 -12.64
CA LEU A 903 -27.33 19.34 -13.60
C LEU A 903 -26.96 20.07 -14.88
N SER A 904 -26.97 19.33 -15.98
CA SER A 904 -26.62 19.86 -17.31
C SER A 904 -27.80 19.68 -18.26
N GLU A 905 -28.03 20.68 -19.10
CA GLU A 905 -28.89 20.54 -20.27
C GLU A 905 -28.11 19.73 -21.31
N VAL A 906 -28.63 18.54 -21.59
CA VAL A 906 -28.04 17.58 -22.52
C VAL A 906 -28.95 17.45 -23.72
N ALA A 907 -28.43 17.76 -24.90
CA ALA A 907 -29.16 17.64 -26.15
C ALA A 907 -29.04 16.21 -26.69
N LEU A 908 -30.00 15.36 -26.34
CA LEU A 908 -29.95 13.93 -26.64
C LEU A 908 -30.35 13.63 -28.08
N GLY A 909 -31.30 14.38 -28.65
CA GLY A 909 -31.86 14.13 -29.97
C GLY A 909 -32.37 12.70 -30.13
N ASP A 910 -32.18 12.15 -31.33
CA ASP A 910 -32.45 10.74 -31.60
C ASP A 910 -31.48 9.81 -30.85
N MET A 911 -32.00 9.08 -29.88
CA MET A 911 -31.23 8.19 -29.01
C MET A 911 -31.10 6.79 -29.60
N MET A 912 -29.95 6.16 -29.44
CA MET A 912 -29.74 4.72 -29.65
C MET A 912 -30.03 3.97 -28.35
N GLU A 913 -31.16 3.27 -28.28
CA GLU A 913 -31.55 2.51 -27.08
C GLU A 913 -30.75 1.19 -26.96
N CYS A 914 -30.21 0.93 -25.77
CA CYS A 914 -29.51 -0.31 -25.42
C CYS A 914 -30.02 -0.83 -24.06
N THR A 915 -30.32 -2.13 -23.98
CA THR A 915 -30.77 -2.81 -22.74
C THR A 915 -29.69 -3.68 -22.10
N SER A 916 -28.52 -3.78 -22.74
CA SER A 916 -27.34 -4.48 -22.24
C SER A 916 -26.07 -3.72 -22.62
N ALA A 917 -24.98 -3.97 -21.89
CA ALA A 917 -23.68 -3.39 -22.18
C ALA A 917 -23.29 -3.62 -23.65
N LYS A 918 -22.88 -2.54 -24.33
CA LYS A 918 -22.48 -2.57 -25.75
C LYS A 918 -21.48 -1.46 -25.98
N TYR A 919 -20.21 -1.80 -26.22
CA TYR A 919 -19.18 -0.80 -26.46
C TYR A 919 -19.39 -0.11 -27.81
N ILE A 920 -19.80 1.17 -27.80
CA ILE A 920 -20.09 1.95 -29.01
C ILE A 920 -18.85 2.81 -29.35
N ASN A 921 -18.21 2.50 -30.47
CA ASN A 921 -17.12 3.33 -31.02
C ASN A 921 -17.65 4.50 -31.86
N LYS A 922 -18.77 4.28 -32.54
CA LYS A 922 -19.42 5.25 -33.42
C LYS A 922 -20.92 5.00 -33.39
N LEU A 923 -21.70 6.07 -33.19
CA LEU A 923 -23.15 6.01 -33.28
C LEU A 923 -23.58 5.64 -34.71
N SER A 924 -24.73 4.95 -34.84
CA SER A 924 -25.33 4.70 -36.16
C SER A 924 -25.72 6.02 -36.83
N ASN A 925 -25.70 6.05 -38.17
CA ASN A 925 -26.16 7.21 -38.94
C ASN A 925 -27.54 7.66 -38.42
N ASN A 926 -27.71 8.96 -38.14
CA ASN A 926 -28.90 9.62 -37.59
C ASN A 926 -29.13 9.50 -36.06
N LYS A 927 -28.21 8.91 -35.29
CA LYS A 927 -28.29 8.95 -33.80
C LYS A 927 -27.33 10.00 -33.24
N HIS A 928 -27.79 10.71 -32.21
CA HIS A 928 -27.04 11.79 -31.56
C HIS A 928 -26.52 11.41 -30.16
N SER A 929 -27.11 10.39 -29.54
CA SER A 929 -26.74 9.91 -28.20
C SER A 929 -27.07 8.42 -28.02
N CYS A 930 -26.59 7.83 -26.92
CA CYS A 930 -26.95 6.47 -26.50
C CYS A 930 -27.79 6.54 -25.22
N PHE A 931 -28.81 5.68 -25.14
CA PHE A 931 -29.71 5.53 -23.99
C PHE A 931 -29.61 4.10 -23.46
N GLY A 932 -28.91 3.94 -22.34
CA GLY A 932 -28.91 2.71 -21.56
C GLY A 932 -30.20 2.62 -20.76
N ARG A 933 -31.18 1.87 -21.25
CA ARG A 933 -32.51 1.80 -20.65
C ARG A 933 -32.49 0.90 -19.41
N GLY A 934 -32.71 1.48 -18.24
CA GLY A 934 -32.86 0.75 -16.98
C GLY A 934 -34.30 0.32 -16.71
N ARG A 935 -34.47 -0.55 -15.71
CA ARG A 935 -35.80 -1.00 -15.24
C ARG A 935 -36.55 0.09 -14.48
N THR A 936 -35.84 0.92 -13.73
CA THR A 936 -36.39 2.00 -12.92
C THR A 936 -36.05 3.36 -13.53
N MET A 937 -37.05 4.24 -13.63
CA MET A 937 -36.94 5.60 -14.17
C MET A 937 -37.88 6.56 -13.44
N PRO A 938 -37.66 7.89 -13.51
CA PRO A 938 -38.67 8.87 -13.10
C PRO A 938 -39.91 8.76 -14.02
N ASP A 939 -41.11 8.86 -13.45
CA ASP A 939 -42.36 8.81 -14.20
C ASP A 939 -42.40 9.88 -15.30
N PRO A 940 -42.34 9.49 -16.59
CA PRO A 940 -42.26 10.44 -17.69
C PRO A 940 -43.53 11.30 -17.81
N THR A 941 -44.68 10.83 -17.31
CA THR A 941 -45.95 11.57 -17.35
C THR A 941 -45.98 12.75 -16.37
N LYS A 942 -45.12 12.70 -15.35
CA LYS A 942 -44.96 13.74 -14.32
C LYS A 942 -43.69 14.56 -14.54
N SER A 943 -43.21 14.70 -15.77
CA SER A 943 -42.03 15.54 -16.07
C SER A 943 -42.40 17.02 -16.19
N TYR A 944 -41.52 17.91 -15.76
CA TYR A 944 -41.71 19.36 -15.94
C TYR A 944 -41.01 19.84 -17.21
N ILE A 945 -41.74 20.43 -18.16
CA ILE A 945 -41.18 21.00 -19.38
C ILE A 945 -41.06 22.50 -19.20
N ARG A 946 -39.82 23.02 -19.23
CA ARG A 946 -39.55 24.46 -19.18
C ARG A 946 -40.06 25.18 -20.43
N SER A 947 -40.25 26.48 -20.34
CA SER A 947 -40.69 27.33 -21.46
C SER A 947 -39.77 27.31 -22.69
N ASP A 948 -38.49 26.97 -22.50
CA ASP A 948 -37.51 26.77 -23.57
C ASP A 948 -37.51 25.34 -24.14
N GLY A 949 -38.40 24.46 -23.68
CA GLY A 949 -38.58 23.08 -24.16
C GLY A 949 -37.65 22.05 -23.53
N VAL A 950 -36.89 22.40 -22.48
CA VAL A 950 -36.05 21.44 -21.74
C VAL A 950 -36.91 20.66 -20.74
N GLU A 951 -36.81 19.34 -20.78
CA GLU A 951 -37.49 18.43 -19.86
C GLU A 951 -36.67 18.24 -18.57
N ILE A 952 -37.31 18.41 -17.42
CA ILE A 952 -36.78 18.05 -16.10
C ILE A 952 -37.55 16.80 -15.64
N PRO A 953 -36.96 15.60 -15.74
CA PRO A 953 -37.63 14.34 -15.40
C PRO A 953 -37.62 14.11 -13.87
N TYR A 954 -38.35 14.96 -13.16
CA TYR A 954 -38.46 14.93 -11.69
C TYR A 954 -39.62 14.06 -11.16
N GLY A 955 -40.23 13.24 -12.00
CA GLY A 955 -41.32 12.34 -11.63
C GLY A 955 -40.92 11.38 -10.51
N GLU A 956 -41.92 10.85 -9.79
CA GLU A 956 -41.68 9.78 -8.81
C GLU A 956 -41.14 8.53 -9.50
N THR A 957 -40.35 7.73 -8.78
CA THR A 957 -39.74 6.53 -9.36
C THR A 957 -40.77 5.46 -9.69
N ILE A 958 -40.73 4.97 -10.93
CA ILE A 958 -41.49 3.82 -11.41
C ILE A 958 -40.54 2.73 -11.87
N THR A 959 -40.92 1.46 -11.69
CA THR A 959 -40.13 0.30 -12.12
C THR A 959 -40.95 -0.56 -13.07
N ASP A 960 -40.39 -0.85 -14.24
CA ASP A 960 -40.92 -1.82 -15.20
C ASP A 960 -40.29 -3.19 -14.94
N GLU A 961 -41.00 -4.05 -14.22
CA GLU A 961 -40.55 -5.41 -13.89
C GLU A 961 -40.50 -6.33 -15.12
N HIS A 962 -41.20 -5.99 -16.21
CA HIS A 962 -41.23 -6.78 -17.43
C HIS A 962 -40.10 -6.44 -18.40
N LEU A 963 -39.42 -5.30 -18.21
CA LEU A 963 -38.30 -4.90 -19.03
C LEU A 963 -37.07 -5.80 -18.82
N LYS A 964 -36.69 -6.53 -19.87
CA LYS A 964 -35.45 -7.31 -19.92
C LYS A 964 -34.23 -6.38 -20.16
N SER A 965 -33.79 -5.72 -19.10
CA SER A 965 -32.55 -4.93 -19.08
C SER A 965 -31.57 -5.44 -18.03
N SER A 966 -30.26 -5.37 -18.34
CA SER A 966 -29.17 -5.61 -17.39
C SER A 966 -28.90 -4.39 -16.50
N LEU A 967 -29.51 -3.24 -16.79
CA LEU A 967 -29.36 -2.00 -16.02
C LEU A 967 -30.55 -1.83 -15.06
N LEU A 968 -30.27 -1.45 -13.81
CA LEU A 968 -31.31 -1.10 -12.85
C LEU A 968 -31.93 0.27 -13.14
N TYR A 969 -31.11 1.24 -13.56
CA TYR A 969 -31.51 2.64 -13.77
C TYR A 969 -31.00 3.13 -15.12
N ASN A 970 -31.68 4.13 -15.68
CA ASN A 970 -31.30 4.75 -16.94
C ASN A 970 -29.89 5.36 -16.93
N GLU A 971 -29.31 5.45 -18.13
CA GLU A 971 -28.06 6.12 -18.42
C GLU A 971 -28.17 6.82 -19.78
N TYR A 972 -27.73 8.07 -19.86
CA TYR A 972 -27.72 8.86 -21.10
C TYR A 972 -26.28 9.24 -21.42
N ILE A 973 -25.84 8.94 -22.64
CA ILE A 973 -24.46 9.10 -23.06
C ILE A 973 -24.41 9.95 -24.32
N VAL A 974 -23.64 11.03 -24.28
CA VAL A 974 -23.31 11.85 -25.45
C VAL A 974 -21.84 11.69 -25.82
N TYR A 975 -21.56 11.73 -27.12
CA TYR A 975 -20.21 11.51 -27.67
C TYR A 975 -19.62 12.78 -28.29
N ASP A 976 -20.28 13.92 -28.09
CA ASP A 976 -19.78 15.26 -28.40
C ASP A 976 -19.92 16.16 -27.16
N VAL A 977 -18.80 16.76 -26.72
CA VAL A 977 -18.76 17.71 -25.60
C VAL A 977 -19.62 18.95 -25.84
N ALA A 978 -19.95 19.26 -27.10
CA ALA A 978 -20.78 20.38 -27.48
C ALA A 978 -22.28 20.14 -27.25
N GLN A 979 -22.71 18.89 -27.04
CA GLN A 979 -24.09 18.52 -26.68
C GLN A 979 -24.43 18.78 -25.20
N VAL A 980 -23.50 19.31 -24.42
CA VAL A 980 -23.65 19.53 -22.98
C VAL A 980 -23.53 21.02 -22.66
N ASN A 981 -24.48 21.50 -21.85
CA ASN A 981 -24.49 22.85 -21.28
C ASN A 981 -24.77 22.75 -19.77
N ILE A 982 -23.77 23.02 -18.93
CA ILE A 982 -23.87 22.91 -17.47
C ILE A 982 -24.69 24.09 -16.96
N GLN A 983 -25.83 23.82 -16.30
CA GLN A 983 -26.72 24.88 -15.83
C GLN A 983 -26.71 25.05 -14.31
N TYR A 984 -26.51 23.99 -13.54
CA TYR A 984 -26.53 24.05 -12.08
C TYR A 984 -25.45 23.18 -11.44
N LEU A 985 -24.95 23.64 -10.29
CA LEU A 985 -24.03 22.92 -9.40
C LEU A 985 -24.66 22.85 -8.00
N PHE A 986 -24.81 21.64 -7.48
CA PHE A 986 -25.36 21.35 -6.18
C PHE A 986 -24.24 21.06 -5.20
N ARG A 987 -24.30 21.68 -4.03
CA ARG A 987 -23.53 21.28 -2.86
C ARG A 987 -24.43 20.44 -1.96
N MET A 988 -24.10 19.17 -1.79
CA MET A 988 -24.89 18.21 -1.02
C MET A 988 -24.13 17.70 0.20
N GLU A 989 -24.86 17.47 1.28
CA GLU A 989 -24.40 16.76 2.48
C GLU A 989 -25.00 15.35 2.47
N PHE A 990 -24.12 14.34 2.46
CA PHE A 990 -24.48 12.92 2.49
C PHE A 990 -24.62 12.45 3.95
N LYS A 991 -25.83 12.08 4.33
CA LYS A 991 -26.13 11.60 5.68
C LYS A 991 -26.13 10.08 5.71
N TYR A 992 -24.99 9.49 6.04
CA TYR A 992 -24.83 8.03 6.14
C TYR A 992 -25.58 7.46 7.36
N SER A 993 -26.28 6.33 7.15
CA SER A 993 -27.09 5.69 8.21
C SER A 993 -26.31 4.68 9.06
N TYR A 994 -25.19 4.13 8.55
CA TYR A 994 -24.36 3.09 9.18
C TYR A 994 -22.90 3.47 9.11
#